data_AF-A0A534W6D9-F1
#
_entry.id   AF-A0A534W6D9-F1
#
_cell.length_a   1.000
_cell.length_b   1.000
_cell.length_c   1.000
_cell.angle_alpha   90.00
_cell.angle_beta   90.00
_cell.angle_gamma   90.00
#
_symmetry.space_group_name_H-M   'P 1'
#
loop_
_entity.id
_entity.type
_entity.pdbx_description
1 polymer ?
#
loop_
_entity_poly.entity_id
_entity_poly.type
_entity_poly.pdbx_seq_one_letter_code
_entity_poly.pdbx_strand_id
1 'polypeptide(L)'
;RILFSTVAVCALCAAHTAWASAAERQALRSAVDALLSQPPLTGARASVEVVSLDDGSVIYSRAADDQLNPASNTKLVTAAAALLRLGPEFRFTTDLLADRAPDGHGRVGTLYVKGRGDPTFNTERLYGLAADLWHRGIRQVGEIVLDDTYFDAEKWGPGWEQETSDKAYAAPVGALSLNHNAVAIYVSPGTRPGQRARVELEPDADCFVLQNNVTTVREDARRKLRPHTFADGDRTRVAIDGRLPARSESVVVYRRVTHPAMYFGQTLRLALKQRGIHVGPRVKLGAAPASSALVASYDSDELSDVVRDMNKASSNFIAEMLVKTLGAELKGAPGTWPKGIEVTQELLGELGIPRGSYQLRNGSGLNDTNRFSAHQMITLLMAVWKRFPVAAEFVSSLGIAARDGTMRLRMEGTDAAGRLRAKTGTLDKVTALSGFVQSVGGERFAFSVLVNDWSGRSGPVVSSVDRLGGILASAGASEKELLAAQAPVELSPAELRARVVTYASMAQARDKKNLAFLRSALRSERDPVVRVAVADALVRSDPEQGGGALLEAMPPSAELFAKLRAVGRELSLPVPAVSPLLDMAVDGSAEALARLFVLAPLARGPQHDEPLEALLSKGLADVADASPEELVSALRAAPAVQAQAAVELAAIGLIAAESDPARSELARLLKEARGADAAQAQTWLAVLERRERAPAAGAEVAQGPHEGPQKVGASESQPAAAAGAGAPPSGPGLPHPATPITATTLSPVASAAAAALSPAQAAVNASYGPAEPDWPVTVIPNPAWLPPRANGPTSSGPAAAPAGRAAPATQPQPQQACSAEVSRCPSLRDSRPGG
;
A
#
# COMPACT_ATOMS: atom_id res chain seq x y z
N ARG A 1 -31.14 -11.80 -58.79
CA ARG A 1 -31.54 -12.72 -57.68
C ARG A 1 -30.40 -12.96 -56.71
N ILE A 2 -29.26 -13.55 -57.13
CA ILE A 2 -28.11 -13.83 -56.22
C ILE A 2 -27.69 -12.58 -55.41
N LEU A 3 -27.46 -11.43 -56.06
CA LEU A 3 -27.09 -10.17 -55.39
C LEU A 3 -28.09 -9.70 -54.31
N PHE A 4 -29.39 -9.88 -54.56
CA PHE A 4 -30.45 -9.55 -53.58
C PHE A 4 -30.43 -10.52 -52.39
N SER A 5 -30.09 -11.80 -52.63
CA SER A 5 -29.94 -12.80 -51.57
C SER A 5 -28.73 -12.50 -50.68
N THR A 6 -27.60 -12.06 -51.23
CA THR A 6 -26.43 -11.68 -50.41
C THR A 6 -26.71 -10.41 -49.60
N VAL A 7 -27.33 -9.38 -50.18
CA VAL A 7 -27.70 -8.17 -49.43
C VAL A 7 -28.72 -8.50 -48.33
N ALA A 8 -29.72 -9.35 -48.60
CA ALA A 8 -30.68 -9.78 -47.59
C ALA A 8 -30.03 -10.59 -46.46
N VAL A 9 -29.11 -11.52 -46.77
CA VAL A 9 -28.38 -12.31 -45.76
C VAL A 9 -27.46 -11.40 -44.93
N CYS A 10 -26.71 -10.49 -45.55
CA CYS A 10 -25.89 -9.53 -44.81
C CYS A 10 -26.72 -8.59 -43.92
N ALA A 11 -27.89 -8.13 -44.39
CA ALA A 11 -28.81 -7.33 -43.58
C ALA A 11 -29.44 -8.12 -42.43
N LEU A 12 -29.79 -9.39 -42.64
CA LEU A 12 -30.29 -10.30 -41.60
C LEU A 12 -29.21 -10.61 -40.56
N CYS A 13 -27.97 -10.87 -40.98
CA CYS A 13 -26.84 -11.05 -40.07
C CYS A 13 -26.55 -9.78 -39.26
N ALA A 14 -26.50 -8.60 -39.91
CA ALA A 14 -26.29 -7.32 -39.23
C ALA A 14 -27.42 -6.99 -38.23
N ALA A 15 -28.67 -7.29 -38.60
CA ALA A 15 -29.82 -7.15 -37.71
C ALA A 15 -29.73 -8.13 -36.53
N HIS A 16 -29.35 -9.39 -36.74
CA HIS A 16 -29.15 -10.36 -35.66
C HIS A 16 -28.02 -9.95 -34.72
N THR A 17 -26.89 -9.43 -35.22
CA THR A 17 -25.80 -8.92 -34.35
C THR A 17 -26.22 -7.70 -33.54
N ALA A 18 -27.01 -6.78 -34.13
CA ALA A 18 -27.52 -5.61 -33.41
C ALA A 18 -28.60 -5.97 -32.36
N TRP A 19 -29.44 -6.96 -32.63
CA TRP A 19 -30.44 -7.44 -31.67
C TRP A 19 -29.80 -8.25 -30.53
N ALA A 20 -28.78 -9.06 -30.82
CA ALA A 20 -28.00 -9.76 -29.81
C ALA A 20 -27.34 -8.76 -28.84
N SER A 21 -26.64 -7.75 -29.34
CA SER A 21 -25.98 -6.74 -28.50
C SER A 21 -26.97 -5.92 -27.67
N ALA A 22 -28.17 -5.63 -28.18
CA ALA A 22 -29.21 -4.95 -27.41
C ALA A 22 -29.73 -5.80 -26.24
N ALA A 23 -29.93 -7.11 -26.45
CA ALA A 23 -30.34 -8.05 -25.41
C ALA A 23 -29.24 -8.25 -24.35
N GLU A 24 -27.98 -8.41 -24.79
CA GLU A 24 -26.81 -8.54 -23.91
C GLU A 24 -26.61 -7.30 -23.04
N ARG A 25 -26.70 -6.09 -23.62
CA ARG A 25 -26.64 -4.82 -22.87
C ARG A 25 -27.79 -4.69 -21.86
N GLN A 26 -28.98 -5.20 -22.18
CA GLN A 26 -30.09 -5.21 -21.23
C GLN A 26 -29.90 -6.23 -20.09
N ALA A 27 -29.39 -7.42 -20.38
CA ALA A 27 -29.02 -8.40 -19.36
C ALA A 27 -27.93 -7.87 -18.42
N LEU A 28 -26.93 -7.17 -18.98
CA LEU A 28 -25.87 -6.50 -18.23
C LEU A 28 -26.43 -5.44 -17.28
N ARG A 29 -27.35 -4.57 -17.73
CA ARG A 29 -28.05 -3.60 -16.87
C ARG A 29 -28.73 -4.28 -15.68
N SER A 30 -29.54 -5.31 -15.96
CA SER A 30 -30.25 -6.06 -14.92
C SER A 30 -29.31 -6.74 -13.92
N ALA A 31 -28.15 -7.26 -14.36
CA ALA A 31 -27.15 -7.85 -13.48
C ALA A 31 -26.48 -6.81 -12.56
N VAL A 32 -26.19 -5.61 -13.07
CA VAL A 32 -25.64 -4.50 -12.26
C VAL A 32 -26.70 -3.99 -11.27
N ASP A 33 -27.94 -3.78 -11.70
CA ASP A 33 -29.04 -3.37 -10.80
C ASP A 33 -29.28 -4.37 -9.67
N ALA A 34 -29.28 -5.68 -9.98
CA ALA A 34 -29.43 -6.73 -8.99
C ALA A 34 -28.29 -6.73 -7.96
N LEU A 35 -27.04 -6.50 -8.39
CA LEU A 35 -25.89 -6.38 -7.49
C LEU A 35 -25.96 -5.12 -6.61
N LEU A 36 -26.25 -3.96 -7.20
CA LEU A 36 -26.35 -2.67 -6.49
C LEU A 36 -27.61 -2.55 -5.60
N SER A 37 -28.45 -3.59 -5.59
CA SER A 37 -29.65 -3.71 -4.74
C SER A 37 -29.51 -4.78 -3.65
N GLN A 38 -28.32 -5.35 -3.47
CA GLN A 38 -28.00 -6.31 -2.40
C GLN A 38 -27.20 -5.64 -1.27
N PRO A 39 -27.38 -6.05 0.00
CA PRO A 39 -26.43 -5.73 1.06
C PRO A 39 -25.01 -6.22 0.70
N PRO A 40 -23.95 -5.47 1.01
CA PRO A 40 -23.92 -4.25 1.83
C PRO A 40 -24.28 -2.95 1.07
N LEU A 41 -24.42 -2.97 -0.25
CA LEU A 41 -24.53 -1.76 -1.07
C LEU A 41 -25.85 -0.98 -0.89
N THR A 42 -26.91 -1.63 -0.42
CA THR A 42 -28.19 -0.97 -0.09
C THR A 42 -28.09 0.04 1.05
N GLY A 43 -27.05 -0.03 1.89
CA GLY A 43 -26.77 0.94 2.94
C GLY A 43 -25.65 1.93 2.60
N ALA A 44 -25.29 2.06 1.33
CA ALA A 44 -24.18 2.89 0.85
C ALA A 44 -24.64 3.89 -0.21
N ARG A 45 -23.92 5.02 -0.35
CA ARG A 45 -24.07 5.90 -1.52
C ARG A 45 -23.21 5.38 -2.65
N ALA A 46 -23.78 5.14 -3.83
CA ALA A 46 -23.08 4.59 -4.98
C ALA A 46 -23.37 5.41 -6.25
N SER A 47 -22.32 6.02 -6.81
CA SER A 47 -22.34 6.69 -8.12
C SER A 47 -21.67 5.75 -9.12
N VAL A 48 -22.40 5.37 -10.17
CA VAL A 48 -21.96 4.37 -11.15
C VAL A 48 -22.30 4.80 -12.57
N GLU A 49 -21.32 4.72 -13.47
CA GLU A 49 -21.56 4.87 -14.92
C GLU A 49 -20.67 3.91 -15.72
N VAL A 50 -21.21 3.40 -16.83
CA VAL A 50 -20.56 2.49 -17.79
C VAL A 50 -20.89 2.95 -19.20
N VAL A 51 -19.86 3.14 -20.03
CA VAL A 51 -19.98 3.61 -21.43
C VAL A 51 -19.23 2.65 -22.35
N SER A 52 -19.82 2.33 -23.50
CA SER A 52 -19.13 1.56 -24.54
C SER A 52 -18.05 2.40 -25.22
N LEU A 53 -16.85 1.85 -25.33
CA LEU A 53 -15.75 2.43 -26.10
C LEU A 53 -15.93 2.25 -27.62
N ASP A 54 -16.83 1.36 -28.03
CA ASP A 54 -17.00 0.97 -29.43
C ASP A 54 -18.00 1.89 -30.15
N ASP A 55 -19.08 2.32 -29.48
CA ASP A 55 -20.08 3.26 -30.04
C ASP A 55 -20.30 4.55 -29.20
N GLY A 56 -19.72 4.65 -28.01
CA GLY A 56 -19.89 5.80 -27.11
C GLY A 56 -21.20 5.83 -26.33
N SER A 57 -22.05 4.80 -26.41
CA SER A 57 -23.36 4.75 -25.74
C SER A 57 -23.25 4.49 -24.24
N VAL A 58 -24.15 5.10 -23.46
CA VAL A 58 -24.29 4.84 -22.02
C VAL A 58 -24.97 3.49 -21.81
N ILE A 59 -24.21 2.54 -21.30
CA ILE A 59 -24.65 1.16 -21.05
C ILE A 59 -25.35 1.07 -19.71
N TYR A 60 -24.82 1.71 -18.67
CA TYR A 60 -25.43 1.78 -17.34
C TYR A 60 -25.14 3.13 -16.69
N SER A 61 -26.11 3.67 -15.95
CA SER A 61 -25.97 4.91 -15.18
C SER A 61 -26.88 4.85 -13.95
N ARG A 62 -26.32 5.10 -12.77
CA ARG A 62 -27.05 5.21 -11.49
C ARG A 62 -26.38 6.26 -10.62
N ALA A 63 -27.12 7.33 -10.32
CA ALA A 63 -26.61 8.49 -9.60
C ALA A 63 -25.25 8.96 -10.16
N ALA A 64 -25.09 8.95 -11.49
CA ALA A 64 -23.79 9.17 -12.13
C ALA A 64 -23.24 10.58 -11.89
N ASP A 65 -24.11 11.55 -11.57
CA ASP A 65 -23.77 12.93 -11.20
C ASP A 65 -23.57 13.16 -9.70
N ASP A 66 -23.83 12.17 -8.84
CA ASP A 66 -23.59 12.29 -7.39
C ASP A 66 -22.11 12.51 -7.10
N GLN A 67 -21.79 13.67 -6.53
CA GLN A 67 -20.46 13.96 -6.00
C GLN A 67 -20.16 13.07 -4.78
N LEU A 68 -19.19 12.17 -4.96
CA LEU A 68 -18.67 11.26 -3.94
C LEU A 68 -17.15 11.48 -3.75
N ASN A 69 -16.61 11.07 -2.60
CA ASN A 69 -15.17 11.01 -2.42
C ASN A 69 -14.60 9.90 -3.34
N PRO A 70 -13.72 10.23 -4.31
CA PRO A 70 -13.17 9.25 -5.26
C PRO A 70 -11.95 8.48 -4.70
N ALA A 71 -11.46 8.85 -3.52
CA ALA A 71 -10.16 8.45 -2.99
C ALA A 71 -9.06 8.55 -4.08
N SER A 72 -8.21 7.52 -4.18
CA SER A 72 -7.12 7.44 -5.15
C SER A 72 -7.51 7.39 -6.62
N ASN A 73 -8.80 7.40 -6.99
CA ASN A 73 -9.21 7.63 -8.38
C ASN A 73 -9.00 9.10 -8.80
N THR A 74 -8.79 10.02 -7.86
CA THR A 74 -8.19 11.35 -8.12
C THR A 74 -6.91 11.25 -8.96
N LYS A 75 -6.09 10.20 -8.76
CA LYS A 75 -4.84 10.02 -9.51
C LYS A 75 -5.06 9.82 -11.01
N LEU A 76 -6.26 9.44 -11.46
CA LEU A 76 -6.61 9.46 -12.89
C LEU A 76 -6.61 10.88 -13.45
N VAL A 77 -7.15 11.85 -12.69
CA VAL A 77 -7.13 13.27 -13.03
C VAL A 77 -5.69 13.78 -13.09
N THR A 78 -4.89 13.48 -12.07
CA THR A 78 -3.48 13.90 -11.99
C THR A 78 -2.63 13.27 -13.09
N ALA A 79 -2.83 11.99 -13.40
CA ALA A 79 -2.17 11.30 -14.52
C ALA A 79 -2.54 11.92 -15.88
N ALA A 80 -3.82 12.20 -16.10
CA ALA A 80 -4.28 12.86 -17.32
C ALA A 80 -3.70 14.27 -17.44
N ALA A 81 -3.68 15.06 -16.36
CA ALA A 81 -3.07 16.39 -16.32
C ALA A 81 -1.57 16.37 -16.63
N ALA A 82 -0.82 15.46 -16.00
CA ALA A 82 0.61 15.31 -16.25
C ALA A 82 0.89 14.94 -17.71
N LEU A 83 0.31 13.84 -18.20
CA LEU A 83 0.57 13.33 -19.56
C LEU A 83 0.10 14.31 -20.65
N LEU A 84 -1.05 14.98 -20.48
CA LEU A 84 -1.61 15.89 -21.49
C LEU A 84 -1.02 17.31 -21.49
N ARG A 85 -0.24 17.68 -20.48
CA ARG A 85 0.38 19.01 -20.38
C ARG A 85 1.90 18.99 -20.51
N LEU A 86 2.57 17.95 -20.03
CA LEU A 86 4.02 17.82 -20.05
C LEU A 86 4.52 16.87 -21.15
N GLY A 87 3.68 15.93 -21.60
CA GLY A 87 4.05 14.86 -22.53
C GLY A 87 4.59 13.61 -21.81
N PRO A 88 4.32 12.39 -22.32
CA PRO A 88 4.81 11.14 -21.71
C PRO A 88 6.34 11.07 -21.63
N GLU A 89 7.05 11.75 -22.51
CA GLU A 89 8.52 11.82 -22.62
C GLU A 89 9.17 12.79 -21.61
N PHE A 90 8.39 13.58 -20.87
CA PHE A 90 8.91 14.55 -19.91
C PHE A 90 9.80 13.87 -18.85
N ARG A 91 10.93 14.51 -18.53
CA ARG A 91 11.88 14.06 -17.51
C ARG A 91 12.15 15.16 -16.49
N PHE A 92 12.24 14.77 -15.24
CA PHE A 92 12.59 15.64 -14.11
C PHE A 92 14.12 15.73 -14.05
N THR A 93 14.64 16.92 -13.76
CA THR A 93 16.09 17.19 -13.73
C THR A 93 16.59 17.42 -12.31
N THR A 94 17.76 16.87 -11.99
CA THR A 94 18.53 17.22 -10.77
C THR A 94 19.89 17.78 -11.19
N ASP A 95 20.06 19.08 -10.99
CA ASP A 95 21.30 19.78 -11.36
C ASP A 95 22.31 19.75 -10.20
N LEU A 96 23.56 19.43 -10.52
CA LEU A 96 24.71 19.61 -9.63
C LEU A 96 25.53 20.79 -10.11
N LEU A 97 25.65 21.82 -9.27
CA LEU A 97 26.39 23.05 -9.56
C LEU A 97 27.50 23.26 -8.52
N ALA A 98 28.52 24.02 -8.87
CA ALA A 98 29.63 24.37 -7.98
C ALA A 98 29.77 25.89 -7.83
N ASP A 99 30.38 26.35 -6.73
CA ASP A 99 30.73 27.77 -6.54
C ASP A 99 31.57 28.31 -7.70
N ARG A 100 32.50 27.48 -8.20
CA ARG A 100 33.34 27.67 -9.38
C ARG A 100 33.56 26.31 -10.05
N ALA A 101 34.02 26.29 -11.29
CA ALA A 101 34.45 25.05 -11.94
C ALA A 101 35.51 24.32 -11.07
N PRO A 102 35.53 22.96 -11.05
CA PRO A 102 36.50 22.20 -10.29
C PRO A 102 37.94 22.58 -10.63
N ASP A 103 38.81 22.66 -9.61
CA ASP A 103 40.24 22.96 -9.84
C ASP A 103 40.99 21.78 -10.48
N GLY A 104 42.26 21.99 -10.85
CA GLY A 104 43.13 20.95 -11.43
C GLY A 104 43.43 19.76 -10.50
N HIS A 105 42.95 19.78 -9.26
CA HIS A 105 43.02 18.68 -8.29
C HIS A 105 41.64 18.07 -7.99
N GLY A 106 40.58 18.49 -8.70
CA GLY A 106 39.23 18.00 -8.52
C GLY A 106 38.52 18.53 -7.27
N ARG A 107 38.92 19.71 -6.78
CA ARG A 107 38.30 20.33 -5.60
C ARG A 107 37.13 21.23 -5.99
N VAL A 108 36.03 21.10 -5.26
CA VAL A 108 34.85 21.96 -5.28
C VAL A 108 34.70 22.58 -3.88
N GLY A 109 34.48 23.90 -3.81
CA GLY A 109 34.27 24.59 -2.54
C GLY A 109 32.89 24.29 -1.97
N THR A 110 31.86 24.66 -2.73
CA THR A 110 30.45 24.36 -2.40
C THR A 110 29.82 23.62 -3.57
N LEU A 111 29.29 22.42 -3.30
CA LEU A 111 28.45 21.67 -4.24
C LEU A 111 26.98 22.00 -3.95
N TYR A 112 26.35 22.71 -4.87
CA TYR A 112 24.90 22.94 -4.87
C TYR A 112 24.21 21.75 -5.56
N VAL A 113 23.19 21.21 -4.92
CA VAL A 113 22.30 20.19 -5.47
C VAL A 113 20.94 20.84 -5.64
N LYS A 114 20.48 21.01 -6.88
CA LYS A 114 19.18 21.62 -7.18
C LYS A 114 18.24 20.59 -7.74
N GLY A 115 17.26 20.20 -6.92
CA GLY A 115 16.20 19.29 -7.33
C GLY A 115 15.09 20.04 -8.06
N ARG A 116 14.59 19.49 -9.15
CA ARG A 116 13.38 19.98 -9.85
C ARG A 116 12.22 18.99 -9.76
N GLY A 117 12.11 18.33 -8.60
CA GLY A 117 10.95 17.49 -8.27
C GLY A 117 10.99 16.08 -8.83
N ASP A 118 12.16 15.48 -9.11
CA ASP A 118 12.26 14.06 -9.49
C ASP A 118 11.68 13.17 -8.36
N PRO A 119 10.56 12.47 -8.59
CA PRO A 119 9.96 11.61 -7.57
C PRO A 119 10.55 10.19 -7.57
N THR A 120 11.42 9.85 -8.53
CA THR A 120 12.01 8.52 -8.75
C THR A 120 13.44 8.38 -8.23
N PHE A 121 14.03 9.46 -7.70
CA PHE A 121 15.42 9.40 -7.20
C PHE A 121 15.51 8.43 -6.01
N ASN A 122 16.44 7.47 -6.10
CA ASN A 122 16.63 6.40 -5.13
C ASN A 122 18.12 6.25 -4.74
N THR A 123 18.40 5.45 -3.69
CA THR A 123 19.79 5.26 -3.21
C THR A 123 20.73 4.73 -4.30
N GLU A 124 20.25 3.85 -5.19
CA GLU A 124 21.04 3.28 -6.28
C GLU A 124 21.49 4.33 -7.30
N ARG A 125 20.55 5.15 -7.81
CA ARG A 125 20.85 6.29 -8.71
C ARG A 125 21.79 7.29 -8.02
N LEU A 126 21.68 7.47 -6.71
CA LEU A 126 22.53 8.36 -5.92
C LEU A 126 23.96 7.81 -5.74
N TYR A 127 24.15 6.50 -5.56
CA TYR A 127 25.48 5.87 -5.65
C TYR A 127 26.07 5.97 -7.06
N GLY A 128 25.25 5.82 -8.11
CA GLY A 128 25.64 6.04 -9.50
C GLY A 128 26.15 7.46 -9.77
N LEU A 129 25.42 8.47 -9.30
CA LEU A 129 25.82 9.88 -9.33
C LEU A 129 27.14 10.14 -8.60
N ALA A 130 27.33 9.55 -7.40
CA ALA A 130 28.59 9.66 -6.67
C ALA A 130 29.78 9.03 -7.44
N ALA A 131 29.54 7.92 -8.15
CA ALA A 131 30.52 7.30 -9.03
C ALA A 131 30.83 8.18 -10.25
N ASP A 132 29.81 8.74 -10.92
CA ASP A 132 30.00 9.63 -12.07
C ASP A 132 30.83 10.88 -11.70
N LEU A 133 30.52 11.55 -10.58
CA LEU A 133 31.35 12.66 -10.09
C LEU A 133 32.81 12.26 -9.86
N TRP A 134 33.06 11.05 -9.33
CA TRP A 134 34.43 10.55 -9.18
C TRP A 134 35.10 10.31 -10.55
N HIS A 135 34.38 9.79 -11.55
CA HIS A 135 34.91 9.59 -12.90
C HIS A 135 35.14 10.91 -13.65
N ARG A 136 34.33 11.94 -13.38
CA ARG A 136 34.54 13.35 -13.83
C ARG A 136 35.71 14.06 -13.16
N GLY A 137 36.44 13.38 -12.27
CA GLY A 137 37.64 13.91 -11.63
C GLY A 137 37.39 14.64 -10.31
N ILE A 138 36.18 14.69 -9.78
CA ILE A 138 35.93 15.28 -8.45
C ILE A 138 36.58 14.43 -7.36
N ARG A 139 37.37 15.04 -6.49
CA ARG A 139 38.11 14.38 -5.39
C ARG A 139 37.79 14.97 -4.02
N GLN A 140 37.30 16.21 -3.97
CA GLN A 140 36.98 16.92 -2.72
C GLN A 140 35.80 17.87 -2.88
N VAL A 141 34.92 17.90 -1.88
CA VAL A 141 33.77 18.83 -1.76
C VAL A 141 33.80 19.46 -0.36
N GLY A 142 33.87 20.79 -0.27
CA GLY A 142 33.97 21.51 1.01
C GLY A 142 32.67 21.51 1.83
N GLU A 143 31.55 21.89 1.21
CA GLU A 143 30.20 21.77 1.77
C GLU A 143 29.16 21.42 0.70
N ILE A 144 28.03 20.86 1.11
CA ILE A 144 26.87 20.59 0.25
C ILE A 144 25.74 21.56 0.59
N VAL A 145 25.16 22.19 -0.44
CA VAL A 145 24.01 23.09 -0.32
C VAL A 145 22.85 22.51 -1.12
N LEU A 146 21.69 22.43 -0.49
CA LEU A 146 20.48 21.79 -1.01
C LEU A 146 19.49 22.87 -1.45
N ASP A 147 19.38 23.05 -2.76
CA ASP A 147 18.43 23.95 -3.40
C ASP A 147 17.11 23.20 -3.68
N ASP A 148 16.21 23.30 -2.72
CA ASP A 148 14.85 22.75 -2.74
C ASP A 148 13.82 23.78 -3.29
N THR A 149 14.28 24.94 -3.78
CA THR A 149 13.42 26.13 -4.05
C THR A 149 12.59 26.07 -5.33
N TYR A 150 12.71 24.98 -6.09
CA TYR A 150 11.84 24.74 -7.25
C TYR A 150 10.38 24.49 -6.84
N PHE A 151 10.14 24.00 -5.62
CA PHE A 151 8.83 23.98 -4.97
C PHE A 151 8.76 24.98 -3.81
N ASP A 152 7.54 25.29 -3.35
CA ASP A 152 7.34 26.03 -2.12
C ASP A 152 7.67 25.18 -0.87
N ALA A 153 7.88 25.88 0.26
CA ALA A 153 8.29 25.28 1.52
C ALA A 153 7.19 24.49 2.24
N GLU A 154 5.95 24.50 1.73
CA GLU A 154 4.86 23.68 2.27
C GLU A 154 5.09 22.21 1.91
N LYS A 155 5.08 21.32 2.90
CA LYS A 155 5.47 19.91 2.73
C LYS A 155 4.28 18.96 2.81
N TRP A 156 3.15 19.45 3.32
CA TRP A 156 1.97 18.66 3.60
C TRP A 156 0.84 19.05 2.64
N GLY A 157 0.32 18.07 1.90
CA GLY A 157 -0.76 18.32 0.94
C GLY A 157 -2.07 18.66 1.64
N PRO A 158 -2.97 19.44 1.00
CA PRO A 158 -4.28 19.75 1.57
C PRO A 158 -5.02 18.47 2.00
N GLY A 159 -5.46 18.41 3.26
CA GLY A 159 -6.08 17.23 3.86
C GLY A 159 -5.16 16.45 4.80
N TRP A 160 -3.83 16.61 4.74
CA TRP A 160 -2.89 15.84 5.58
C TRP A 160 -3.06 16.10 7.07
N GLU A 161 -3.67 17.22 7.47
CA GLU A 161 -4.06 17.50 8.86
C GLU A 161 -5.03 16.44 9.46
N GLN A 162 -5.67 15.63 8.61
CA GLN A 162 -6.52 14.49 9.00
C GLN A 162 -5.75 13.18 9.16
N GLU A 163 -4.48 13.09 8.72
CA GLU A 163 -3.65 11.89 8.77
C GLU A 163 -2.56 12.00 9.84
N THR A 164 -2.71 11.24 10.92
CA THR A 164 -1.82 11.29 12.09
C THR A 164 -0.64 10.33 12.01
N SER A 165 -0.58 9.44 11.01
CA SER A 165 0.44 8.40 10.92
C SER A 165 1.76 8.86 10.26
N ASP A 166 2.76 8.00 10.47
CA ASP A 166 4.12 8.09 9.96
C ASP A 166 4.38 7.11 8.78
N LYS A 167 3.31 6.51 8.25
CA LYS A 167 3.40 5.55 7.14
C LYS A 167 3.93 6.23 5.87
N ALA A 168 4.64 5.47 5.04
CA ALA A 168 5.27 5.97 3.82
C ALA A 168 4.28 6.62 2.82
N TYR A 169 3.00 6.23 2.81
CA TYR A 169 2.00 6.88 1.95
C TYR A 169 1.67 8.32 2.36
N ALA A 170 2.02 8.72 3.58
CA ALA A 170 1.84 10.07 4.11
C ALA A 170 3.14 10.90 4.05
N ALA A 171 4.14 10.46 3.27
CA ALA A 171 5.42 11.15 3.16
C ALA A 171 5.29 12.60 2.65
N PRO A 172 6.06 13.54 3.22
CA PRO A 172 6.09 14.92 2.75
C PRO A 172 6.71 15.03 1.36
N VAL A 173 6.33 16.07 0.62
CA VAL A 173 6.93 16.40 -0.69
C VAL A 173 8.04 17.45 -0.56
N GLY A 174 8.96 17.44 -1.52
CA GLY A 174 10.07 18.39 -1.67
C GLY A 174 10.71 18.24 -3.04
N ALA A 175 11.25 19.31 -3.62
CA ALA A 175 11.87 19.25 -4.95
C ALA A 175 13.16 18.40 -4.96
N LEU A 176 13.82 18.27 -3.80
CA LEU A 176 14.82 17.25 -3.48
C LEU A 176 14.19 16.13 -2.64
N SER A 177 13.93 15.00 -3.28
CA SER A 177 13.33 13.81 -2.66
C SER A 177 14.17 12.56 -2.94
N LEU A 178 14.17 11.61 -2.01
CA LEU A 178 14.91 10.35 -2.11
C LEU A 178 14.05 9.20 -1.59
N ASN A 179 14.02 8.05 -2.27
CA ASN A 179 13.30 6.83 -1.85
C ASN A 179 11.82 7.11 -1.49
N HIS A 180 11.14 7.93 -2.30
CA HIS A 180 9.77 8.42 -2.05
C HIS A 180 9.58 9.11 -0.68
N ASN A 181 10.66 9.69 -0.14
CA ASN A 181 10.75 10.28 1.20
C ASN A 181 10.35 9.31 2.33
N ALA A 182 10.70 8.04 2.16
CA ALA A 182 10.62 7.02 3.19
C ALA A 182 12.00 6.39 3.46
N VAL A 183 12.22 5.99 4.71
CA VAL A 183 13.39 5.21 5.15
C VAL A 183 12.97 3.76 5.41
N ALA A 184 13.83 2.82 5.03
CA ALA A 184 13.67 1.41 5.35
C ALA A 184 14.28 1.12 6.73
N ILE A 185 13.54 0.43 7.60
CA ILE A 185 13.96 0.07 8.95
C ILE A 185 14.02 -1.46 9.02
N TYR A 186 15.23 -2.00 9.11
CA TYR A 186 15.49 -3.44 9.21
C TYR A 186 15.54 -3.82 10.69
N VAL A 187 14.80 -4.87 11.08
CA VAL A 187 14.69 -5.33 12.47
C VAL A 187 14.99 -6.83 12.52
N SER A 188 16.05 -7.21 13.22
CA SER A 188 16.51 -8.60 13.36
C SER A 188 16.58 -8.98 14.85
N PRO A 189 16.25 -10.22 15.25
CA PRO A 189 16.29 -10.59 16.67
C PRO A 189 17.72 -10.56 17.21
N GLY A 190 17.86 -10.29 18.52
CA GLY A 190 19.10 -10.49 19.25
C GLY A 190 19.42 -11.97 19.44
N THR A 191 20.60 -12.27 19.99
CA THR A 191 21.09 -13.66 20.08
C THR A 191 20.30 -14.53 21.06
N ARG A 192 19.62 -13.91 22.05
CA ARG A 192 18.89 -14.58 23.13
C ARG A 192 17.66 -13.76 23.56
N PRO A 193 16.57 -14.41 24.04
CA PRO A 193 15.47 -13.70 24.67
C PRO A 193 15.94 -12.75 25.80
N GLY A 194 15.25 -11.62 25.95
CA GLY A 194 15.61 -10.53 26.87
C GLY A 194 16.65 -9.54 26.33
N GLN A 195 17.37 -9.84 25.25
CA GLN A 195 18.27 -8.89 24.60
C GLN A 195 17.52 -7.91 23.69
N ARG A 196 18.04 -6.68 23.51
CA ARG A 196 17.53 -5.80 22.44
C ARG A 196 17.70 -6.45 21.07
N ALA A 197 16.72 -6.28 20.20
CA ALA A 197 16.84 -6.61 18.79
C ALA A 197 17.84 -5.67 18.10
N ARG A 198 18.41 -6.10 16.96
CA ARG A 198 19.23 -5.25 16.09
C ARG A 198 18.30 -4.47 15.17
N VAL A 199 18.41 -3.15 15.17
CA VAL A 199 17.66 -2.27 14.27
C VAL A 199 18.66 -1.46 13.46
N GLU A 200 18.43 -1.37 12.16
CA GLU A 200 19.24 -0.61 11.20
C GLU A 200 18.35 0.19 10.26
N LEU A 201 18.89 1.30 9.78
CA LEU A 201 18.25 2.15 8.77
C LEU A 201 18.99 1.96 7.45
N GLU A 202 18.27 1.91 6.34
CA GLU A 202 18.87 1.94 5.00
C GLU A 202 18.30 3.11 4.20
N PRO A 203 19.15 4.04 3.73
CA PRO A 203 20.57 4.22 4.06
C PRO A 203 20.77 4.86 5.44
N ASP A 204 21.75 4.39 6.21
CA ASP A 204 22.13 4.95 7.53
C ASP A 204 22.91 6.26 7.40
N ALA A 205 22.20 7.36 7.16
CA ALA A 205 22.76 8.69 6.97
C ALA A 205 22.67 9.57 8.24
N ASP A 206 23.62 10.50 8.41
CA ASP A 206 23.73 11.45 9.55
C ASP A 206 22.45 12.29 9.83
N CYS A 207 21.44 12.25 8.95
CA CYS A 207 20.11 12.86 9.16
C CYS A 207 19.19 12.05 10.10
N PHE A 208 19.60 10.88 10.60
CA PHE A 208 18.76 10.03 11.46
C PHE A 208 19.21 10.01 12.92
N VAL A 209 18.23 9.81 13.81
CA VAL A 209 18.46 9.48 15.23
C VAL A 209 17.65 8.23 15.56
N LEU A 210 18.33 7.10 15.76
CA LEU A 210 17.68 5.82 16.02
C LEU A 210 17.45 5.60 17.53
N GLN A 211 16.19 5.39 17.91
CA GLN A 211 15.75 5.01 19.25
C GLN A 211 15.15 3.59 19.21
N ASN A 212 15.99 2.57 19.41
CA ASN A 212 15.60 1.16 19.36
C ASN A 212 15.23 0.61 20.74
N ASN A 213 13.94 0.38 20.97
CA ASN A 213 13.37 -0.22 22.18
C ASN A 213 12.82 -1.65 21.94
N VAL A 214 13.13 -2.28 20.81
CA VAL A 214 12.61 -3.62 20.49
C VAL A 214 13.34 -4.68 21.30
N THR A 215 12.59 -5.55 21.97
CA THR A 215 13.13 -6.66 22.78
C THR A 215 12.97 -7.99 22.05
N THR A 216 14.00 -8.83 22.13
CA THR A 216 13.96 -10.21 21.63
C THR A 216 13.18 -11.05 22.64
N VAL A 217 12.14 -11.74 22.21
CA VAL A 217 11.33 -12.61 23.08
C VAL A 217 11.53 -14.08 22.75
N ARG A 218 10.88 -14.97 23.51
CA ARG A 218 10.87 -16.42 23.27
C ARG A 218 10.49 -16.73 21.80
N GLU A 219 11.08 -17.78 21.23
CA GLU A 219 10.97 -18.17 19.81
C GLU A 219 9.51 -18.42 19.36
N ASP A 220 8.67 -18.80 20.32
CA ASP A 220 7.29 -19.22 20.16
C ASP A 220 6.26 -18.14 20.56
N ALA A 221 6.72 -16.93 20.87
CA ALA A 221 5.87 -15.75 21.06
C ALA A 221 5.56 -15.04 19.74
N ARG A 222 4.60 -14.13 19.78
CA ARG A 222 4.13 -13.34 18.62
C ARG A 222 4.84 -12.00 18.53
N ARG A 223 5.26 -11.61 17.32
CA ARG A 223 5.88 -10.31 17.02
C ARG A 223 4.88 -9.16 17.20
N LYS A 224 5.35 -8.00 17.70
CA LYS A 224 4.68 -6.68 17.56
C LYS A 224 5.76 -5.63 17.28
N LEU A 225 5.62 -4.81 16.25
CA LEU A 225 6.54 -3.69 16.00
C LEU A 225 5.75 -2.38 15.86
N ARG A 226 6.17 -1.36 16.61
CA ARG A 226 5.63 0.00 16.58
C ARG A 226 6.72 1.00 16.18
N PRO A 227 7.07 1.07 14.87
CA PRO A 227 8.01 2.05 14.36
C PRO A 227 7.30 3.40 14.13
N HIS A 228 7.95 4.46 14.57
CA HIS A 228 7.47 5.84 14.56
C HIS A 228 8.56 6.82 14.13
N THR A 229 8.17 7.94 13.50
CA THR A 229 9.12 8.97 13.05
C THR A 229 8.70 10.36 13.49
N PHE A 230 9.63 11.10 14.08
CA PHE A 230 9.44 12.45 14.59
C PHE A 230 10.48 13.40 14.00
N ALA A 231 10.14 14.69 13.93
CA ALA A 231 11.14 15.71 13.64
C ALA A 231 12.05 15.91 14.86
N ASP A 232 13.36 16.07 14.61
CA ASP A 232 14.38 16.37 15.61
C ASP A 232 15.36 17.41 15.04
N GLY A 233 14.97 18.68 15.08
CA GLY A 233 15.71 19.77 14.42
C GLY A 233 15.60 19.67 12.91
N ASP A 234 16.72 19.40 12.24
CA ASP A 234 16.84 19.11 10.80
C ASP A 234 16.90 17.59 10.50
N ARG A 235 16.84 16.75 11.54
CA ARG A 235 16.93 15.29 11.48
C ARG A 235 15.56 14.61 11.63
N THR A 236 15.49 13.35 11.21
CA THR A 236 14.36 12.45 11.49
C THR A 236 14.74 11.52 12.64
N ARG A 237 14.05 11.61 13.78
CA ARG A 237 14.19 10.62 14.86
C ARG A 237 13.28 9.43 14.57
N VAL A 238 13.88 8.26 14.39
CA VAL A 238 13.20 6.98 14.18
C VAL A 238 13.14 6.26 15.52
N ALA A 239 11.97 6.16 16.13
CA ALA A 239 11.74 5.33 17.31
C ALA A 239 11.11 4.00 16.90
N ILE A 240 11.47 2.90 17.55
CA ILE A 240 10.79 1.62 17.35
C ILE A 240 10.67 0.85 18.65
N ASP A 241 9.43 0.56 19.03
CA ASP A 241 9.07 -0.16 20.24
C ASP A 241 8.44 -1.52 19.90
N GLY A 242 8.46 -2.45 20.86
CA GLY A 242 7.78 -3.75 20.74
C GLY A 242 8.71 -4.94 20.93
N ARG A 243 8.38 -6.06 20.28
CA ARG A 243 9.03 -7.35 20.49
C ARG A 243 9.14 -8.19 19.22
N LEU A 244 10.24 -8.93 19.12
CA LEU A 244 10.55 -9.79 17.98
C LEU A 244 10.98 -11.18 18.49
N PRO A 245 10.38 -12.31 18.03
CA PRO A 245 10.74 -13.64 18.52
C PRO A 245 12.18 -14.02 18.15
N ALA A 246 12.87 -14.72 19.05
CA ALA A 246 14.16 -15.33 18.74
C ALA A 246 14.06 -16.22 17.49
N ARG A 247 15.12 -16.24 16.67
CA ARG A 247 15.20 -16.96 15.39
C ARG A 247 14.18 -16.57 14.29
N SER A 248 13.37 -15.52 14.49
CA SER A 248 12.57 -14.96 13.40
C SER A 248 13.45 -14.32 12.30
N GLU A 249 12.95 -14.33 11.07
CA GLU A 249 13.59 -13.62 9.95
C GLU A 249 13.60 -12.10 10.18
N SER A 250 14.56 -11.42 9.56
CA SER A 250 14.63 -9.96 9.59
C SER A 250 13.38 -9.34 8.93
N VAL A 251 12.74 -8.42 9.63
CA VAL A 251 11.55 -7.70 9.16
C VAL A 251 11.97 -6.32 8.65
N VAL A 252 11.39 -5.86 7.54
CA VAL A 252 11.61 -4.50 7.00
C VAL A 252 10.32 -3.71 7.13
N VAL A 253 10.38 -2.52 7.72
CA VAL A 253 9.25 -1.60 7.85
C VAL A 253 9.62 -0.22 7.33
N TYR A 254 8.72 0.40 6.57
CA TYR A 254 8.96 1.71 5.93
C TYR A 254 8.22 2.82 6.66
N ARG A 255 8.89 3.97 6.87
CA ARG A 255 8.31 5.16 7.51
C ARG A 255 8.76 6.44 6.81
N ARG A 256 7.92 7.49 6.85
CA ARG A 256 8.23 8.78 6.22
C ARG A 256 9.39 9.48 6.92
N VAL A 257 10.23 10.17 6.17
CA VAL A 257 11.19 11.13 6.74
C VAL A 257 10.50 12.46 7.00
N THR A 258 11.04 13.29 7.90
CA THR A 258 10.48 14.64 8.17
C THR A 258 11.18 15.75 7.40
N HIS A 259 12.39 15.52 6.88
CA HIS A 259 13.17 16.51 6.11
C HIS A 259 13.73 15.91 4.80
N PRO A 260 12.91 15.82 3.73
CA PRO A 260 13.29 15.25 2.43
C PRO A 260 14.65 15.67 1.87
N ALA A 261 14.88 16.98 1.72
CA ALA A 261 16.13 17.49 1.19
C ALA A 261 17.36 17.13 2.06
N MET A 262 17.21 17.13 3.41
CA MET A 262 18.30 16.73 4.30
C MET A 262 18.60 15.24 4.23
N TYR A 263 17.58 14.41 4.04
CA TYR A 263 17.74 12.97 3.76
C TYR A 263 18.52 12.76 2.45
N PHE A 264 18.11 13.43 1.36
CA PHE A 264 18.86 13.41 0.09
C PHE A 264 20.33 13.83 0.29
N GLY A 265 20.56 14.99 0.92
CA GLY A 265 21.90 15.58 1.05
C GLY A 265 22.85 14.80 1.95
N GLN A 266 22.35 14.25 3.07
CA GLN A 266 23.18 13.43 3.95
C GLN A 266 23.47 12.05 3.34
N THR A 267 22.52 11.46 2.61
CA THR A 267 22.80 10.25 1.82
C THR A 267 23.78 10.52 0.68
N LEU A 268 23.68 11.66 -0.02
CA LEU A 268 24.67 12.07 -1.02
C LEU A 268 26.07 12.18 -0.40
N ARG A 269 26.18 12.83 0.76
CA ARG A 269 27.45 12.92 1.50
C ARG A 269 27.99 11.55 1.89
N LEU A 270 27.13 10.61 2.29
CA LEU A 270 27.50 9.22 2.58
C LEU A 270 28.06 8.51 1.34
N ALA A 271 27.33 8.55 0.22
CA ALA A 271 27.72 7.93 -1.04
C ALA A 271 29.03 8.49 -1.61
N LEU A 272 29.21 9.82 -1.60
CA LEU A 272 30.45 10.47 -2.02
C LEU A 272 31.65 10.00 -1.18
N LYS A 273 31.49 9.93 0.15
CA LYS A 273 32.53 9.42 1.05
C LYS A 273 32.86 7.96 0.77
N GLN A 274 31.85 7.09 0.62
CA GLN A 274 32.05 5.67 0.29
C GLN A 274 32.76 5.48 -1.06
N ARG A 275 32.49 6.35 -2.05
CA ARG A 275 33.17 6.33 -3.35
C ARG A 275 34.62 6.84 -3.31
N GLY A 276 35.06 7.44 -2.20
CA GLY A 276 36.41 7.97 -1.98
C GLY A 276 36.56 9.48 -2.26
N ILE A 277 35.46 10.23 -2.33
CA ILE A 277 35.49 11.70 -2.42
C ILE A 277 35.54 12.28 -1.00
N HIS A 278 36.48 13.19 -0.75
CA HIS A 278 36.61 13.86 0.54
C HIS A 278 35.52 14.91 0.71
N VAL A 279 34.51 14.65 1.54
CA VAL A 279 33.40 15.60 1.79
C VAL A 279 33.46 16.16 3.20
N GLY A 280 33.36 17.48 3.31
CA GLY A 280 33.28 18.18 4.59
C GLY A 280 32.02 17.85 5.42
N PRO A 281 31.94 18.35 6.67
CA PRO A 281 30.84 18.00 7.56
C PRO A 281 29.53 18.76 7.27
N ARG A 282 29.58 19.88 6.54
CA ARG A 282 28.42 20.77 6.35
C ARG A 282 27.54 20.33 5.19
N VAL A 283 26.28 20.06 5.52
CA VAL A 283 25.14 19.93 4.59
C VAL A 283 24.07 20.89 5.10
N LYS A 284 23.50 21.74 4.22
CA LYS A 284 22.50 22.75 4.60
C LYS A 284 21.54 23.06 3.45
N LEU A 285 20.36 23.59 3.76
CA LEU A 285 19.46 24.17 2.76
C LEU A 285 19.99 25.52 2.25
N GLY A 286 19.74 25.84 0.99
CA GLY A 286 20.03 27.14 0.39
C GLY A 286 19.87 27.17 -1.12
N ALA A 287 19.45 28.30 -1.69
CA ALA A 287 19.35 28.46 -3.13
C ALA A 287 20.73 28.45 -3.80
N ALA A 288 20.83 27.86 -5.00
CA ALA A 288 22.02 27.96 -5.83
C ALA A 288 22.14 29.37 -6.43
N PRO A 289 23.27 30.08 -6.28
CA PRO A 289 23.52 31.34 -6.98
C PRO A 289 23.41 31.19 -8.50
N ALA A 290 22.87 32.21 -9.17
CA ALA A 290 22.79 32.23 -10.64
C ALA A 290 24.17 32.21 -11.33
N SER A 291 25.25 32.48 -10.59
CA SER A 291 26.64 32.41 -11.06
C SER A 291 27.30 31.03 -10.87
N SER A 292 26.61 30.05 -10.28
CA SER A 292 27.18 28.71 -10.05
C SER A 292 27.40 27.95 -11.35
N ALA A 293 28.54 27.27 -11.46
CA ALA A 293 28.91 26.51 -12.65
C ALA A 293 28.25 25.12 -12.63
N LEU A 294 27.56 24.73 -13.70
CA LEU A 294 27.02 23.37 -13.84
C LEU A 294 28.15 22.34 -13.93
N VAL A 295 28.08 21.30 -13.08
CA VAL A 295 29.03 20.16 -13.04
C VAL A 295 28.44 18.95 -13.76
N ALA A 296 27.16 18.66 -13.49
CA ALA A 296 26.39 17.60 -14.12
C ALA A 296 24.89 17.90 -13.95
N SER A 297 24.05 17.31 -14.81
CA SER A 297 22.60 17.23 -14.61
C SER A 297 22.17 15.79 -14.83
N TYR A 298 21.17 15.34 -14.08
CA TYR A 298 20.67 13.97 -14.11
C TYR A 298 19.17 13.97 -14.35
N ASP A 299 18.76 13.32 -15.43
CA ASP A 299 17.37 13.11 -15.77
C ASP A 299 16.78 11.90 -15.02
N SER A 300 15.49 11.98 -14.71
CA SER A 300 14.65 10.86 -14.27
C SER A 300 14.34 9.89 -15.40
N ASP A 301 13.64 8.81 -15.06
CA ASP A 301 12.83 8.04 -16.03
C ASP A 301 11.71 8.92 -16.61
N GLU A 302 11.08 8.46 -17.69
CA GLU A 302 10.05 9.23 -18.42
C GLU A 302 8.74 9.33 -17.61
N LEU A 303 7.99 10.41 -17.83
CA LEU A 303 6.73 10.66 -17.12
C LEU A 303 5.72 9.51 -17.30
N SER A 304 5.77 8.79 -18.42
CA SER A 304 5.04 7.54 -18.65
C SER A 304 5.30 6.48 -17.56
N ASP A 305 6.55 6.23 -17.20
CA ASP A 305 6.95 5.31 -16.13
C ASP A 305 6.67 5.88 -14.73
N VAL A 306 6.84 7.19 -14.53
CA VAL A 306 6.46 7.87 -13.28
C VAL A 306 4.95 7.74 -13.00
N VAL A 307 4.12 7.94 -14.02
CA VAL A 307 2.65 7.79 -13.95
C VAL A 307 2.25 6.32 -13.81
N ARG A 308 2.98 5.39 -14.46
CA ARG A 308 2.85 3.94 -14.23
C ARG A 308 3.05 3.61 -12.76
N ASP A 309 4.18 4.01 -12.18
CA ASP A 309 4.51 3.66 -10.80
C ASP A 309 3.56 4.34 -9.80
N MET A 310 3.14 5.59 -10.08
CA MET A 310 2.06 6.25 -9.35
C MET A 310 0.77 5.43 -9.34
N ASN A 311 0.30 4.96 -10.50
CA ASN A 311 -1.01 4.33 -10.62
C ASN A 311 -1.00 2.86 -10.15
N LYS A 312 0.06 2.10 -10.46
CA LYS A 312 0.24 0.70 -10.03
C LYS A 312 0.40 0.59 -8.51
N ALA A 313 1.29 1.39 -7.91
CA ALA A 313 1.52 1.40 -6.46
C ALA A 313 0.53 2.30 -5.70
N SER A 314 -0.29 3.09 -6.40
CA SER A 314 -1.19 4.10 -5.83
C SER A 314 -0.46 5.17 -5.00
N SER A 315 0.77 5.53 -5.38
CA SER A 315 1.64 6.42 -4.62
C SER A 315 1.05 7.82 -4.47
N ASN A 316 0.73 8.21 -3.23
CA ASN A 316 0.30 9.58 -2.91
C ASN A 316 1.44 10.57 -3.15
N PHE A 317 2.66 10.20 -2.72
CA PHE A 317 3.86 11.01 -2.87
C PHE A 317 4.07 11.43 -4.33
N ILE A 318 4.07 10.47 -5.28
CA ILE A 318 4.25 10.81 -6.71
C ILE A 318 3.11 11.73 -7.19
N ALA A 319 1.86 11.47 -6.80
CA ALA A 319 0.74 12.31 -7.24
C ALA A 319 0.85 13.77 -6.78
N GLU A 320 1.27 14.03 -5.54
CA GLU A 320 1.46 15.41 -5.06
C GLU A 320 2.71 16.07 -5.66
N MET A 321 3.77 15.31 -5.91
CA MET A 321 4.95 15.78 -6.66
C MET A 321 4.56 16.22 -8.08
N LEU A 322 3.75 15.42 -8.80
CA LEU A 322 3.24 15.77 -10.13
C LEU A 322 2.39 17.05 -10.12
N VAL A 323 1.53 17.24 -9.11
CA VAL A 323 0.76 18.50 -8.96
C VAL A 323 1.68 19.69 -8.81
N LYS A 324 2.69 19.63 -7.94
CA LYS A 324 3.64 20.76 -7.80
C LYS A 324 4.47 20.99 -9.06
N THR A 325 4.88 19.93 -9.78
CA THR A 325 5.59 20.06 -11.06
C THR A 325 4.74 20.74 -12.13
N LEU A 326 3.48 20.35 -12.29
CA LEU A 326 2.52 21.04 -13.17
C LEU A 326 2.44 22.54 -12.84
N GLY A 327 2.41 22.88 -11.54
CA GLY A 327 2.44 24.27 -11.09
C GLY A 327 3.74 25.00 -11.39
N ALA A 328 4.89 24.35 -11.25
CA ALA A 328 6.21 24.96 -11.51
C ALA A 328 6.47 25.18 -13.01
N GLU A 329 6.21 24.17 -13.85
CA GLU A 329 6.46 24.22 -15.29
C GLU A 329 5.50 25.18 -16.01
N LEU A 330 4.21 25.17 -15.66
CA LEU A 330 3.16 25.83 -16.46
C LEU A 330 2.63 27.14 -15.84
N LYS A 331 2.95 27.40 -14.57
CA LYS A 331 2.63 28.66 -13.85
C LYS A 331 3.87 29.26 -13.16
N GLY A 332 5.07 28.79 -13.54
CA GLY A 332 6.38 29.26 -13.07
C GLY A 332 6.75 28.76 -11.65
N ALA A 333 8.05 28.59 -11.40
CA ALA A 333 8.55 28.26 -10.06
C ALA A 333 8.34 29.42 -9.04
N PRO A 334 8.20 29.14 -7.73
CA PRO A 334 8.08 27.81 -7.14
C PRO A 334 6.75 27.15 -7.51
N GLY A 335 6.79 25.82 -7.69
CA GLY A 335 5.61 24.97 -7.82
C GLY A 335 4.86 24.86 -6.51
N THR A 336 3.55 25.04 -6.56
CA THR A 336 2.65 25.04 -5.38
C THR A 336 1.40 24.21 -5.69
N TRP A 337 0.71 23.70 -4.67
CA TRP A 337 -0.58 23.04 -4.87
C TRP A 337 -1.61 23.92 -5.59
N PRO A 338 -1.84 25.19 -5.18
CA PRO A 338 -2.76 26.08 -5.89
C PRO A 338 -2.49 26.17 -7.41
N LYS A 339 -1.23 26.35 -7.82
CA LYS A 339 -0.84 26.41 -9.23
C LYS A 339 -1.08 25.09 -9.98
N GLY A 340 -0.70 23.96 -9.38
CA GLY A 340 -0.90 22.65 -9.98
C GLY A 340 -2.36 22.23 -10.10
N ILE A 341 -3.16 22.55 -9.08
CA ILE A 341 -4.61 22.37 -9.11
C ILE A 341 -5.25 23.30 -10.14
N GLU A 342 -4.82 24.55 -10.27
CA GLU A 342 -5.32 25.48 -11.30
C GLU A 342 -5.13 24.92 -12.72
N VAL A 343 -3.91 24.46 -13.06
CA VAL A 343 -3.59 23.77 -14.34
C VAL A 343 -4.49 22.57 -14.58
N THR A 344 -4.70 21.76 -13.53
CA THR A 344 -5.56 20.57 -13.59
C THR A 344 -7.03 20.95 -13.82
N GLN A 345 -7.49 22.03 -13.20
CA GLN A 345 -8.85 22.57 -13.37
C GLN A 345 -9.07 23.21 -14.75
N GLU A 346 -8.01 23.76 -15.37
CA GLU A 346 -8.05 24.24 -16.77
C GLU A 346 -8.24 23.08 -17.73
N LEU A 347 -7.46 22.00 -17.56
CA LEU A 347 -7.64 20.79 -18.35
C LEU A 347 -9.05 20.23 -18.17
N LEU A 348 -9.54 20.05 -16.94
CA LEU A 348 -10.88 19.53 -16.70
C LEU A 348 -11.96 20.37 -17.43
N GLY A 349 -11.83 21.69 -17.44
CA GLY A 349 -12.70 22.57 -18.22
C GLY A 349 -12.66 22.30 -19.73
N GLU A 350 -11.47 22.15 -20.31
CA GLU A 350 -11.28 21.76 -21.73
C GLU A 350 -11.84 20.38 -22.07
N LEU A 351 -11.88 19.47 -21.10
CA LEU A 351 -12.47 18.13 -21.25
C LEU A 351 -13.99 18.09 -21.03
N GLY A 352 -14.63 19.24 -20.80
CA GLY A 352 -16.09 19.35 -20.57
C GLY A 352 -16.52 19.14 -19.11
N ILE A 353 -15.60 19.17 -18.15
CA ILE A 353 -15.86 19.05 -16.71
C ILE A 353 -15.70 20.44 -16.07
N PRO A 354 -16.77 21.26 -15.98
CA PRO A 354 -16.66 22.67 -15.63
C PRO A 354 -16.22 22.90 -14.18
N ARG A 355 -15.42 23.95 -13.94
CA ARG A 355 -15.02 24.39 -12.59
C ARG A 355 -16.25 24.58 -11.69
N GLY A 356 -16.17 24.11 -10.45
CA GLY A 356 -17.28 24.14 -9.49
C GLY A 356 -18.22 22.93 -9.56
N SER A 357 -18.20 22.13 -10.63
CA SER A 357 -18.94 20.85 -10.68
C SER A 357 -18.26 19.70 -9.92
N TYR A 358 -17.07 19.91 -9.37
CA TYR A 358 -16.28 18.96 -8.58
C TYR A 358 -15.49 19.71 -7.49
N GLN A 359 -14.92 18.96 -6.54
CA GLN A 359 -13.95 19.48 -5.58
C GLN A 359 -12.62 18.76 -5.76
N LEU A 360 -11.57 19.54 -6.03
CA LEU A 360 -10.20 19.06 -6.17
C LEU A 360 -9.30 19.93 -5.28
N ARG A 361 -8.69 19.32 -4.27
CA ARG A 361 -7.85 19.95 -3.25
C ARG A 361 -6.43 19.41 -3.25
N ASN A 362 -6.25 18.11 -3.49
CA ASN A 362 -4.95 17.44 -3.60
C ASN A 362 -4.93 16.48 -4.80
N GLY A 363 -3.74 16.08 -5.26
CA GLY A 363 -3.57 15.24 -6.45
C GLY A 363 -3.72 13.74 -6.21
N SER A 364 -3.56 13.30 -4.96
CA SER A 364 -3.57 11.91 -4.56
C SER A 364 -4.97 11.38 -4.25
N GLY A 365 -5.90 12.23 -3.80
CA GLY A 365 -7.16 11.82 -3.20
C GLY A 365 -7.01 11.09 -1.88
N LEU A 366 -5.99 11.42 -1.08
CA LEU A 366 -5.94 11.03 0.33
C LEU A 366 -6.87 11.96 1.16
N ASN A 367 -7.47 11.39 2.21
CA ASN A 367 -8.35 12.05 3.17
C ASN A 367 -9.63 12.65 2.56
N ASP A 368 -10.50 13.23 3.41
CA ASP A 368 -11.82 13.66 2.97
C ASP A 368 -11.81 15.10 2.43
N THR A 369 -11.29 15.27 1.22
CA THR A 369 -11.08 16.60 0.61
C THR A 369 -11.55 16.73 -0.84
N ASN A 370 -11.56 15.64 -1.61
CA ASN A 370 -11.95 15.65 -3.02
C ASN A 370 -13.39 15.12 -3.20
N ARG A 371 -14.08 15.62 -4.23
CA ARG A 371 -15.42 15.17 -4.64
C ARG A 371 -15.53 15.14 -6.16
N PHE A 372 -15.88 13.99 -6.71
CA PHE A 372 -16.15 13.81 -8.15
C PHE A 372 -17.32 12.85 -8.32
N SER A 373 -18.00 12.92 -9.46
CA SER A 373 -19.06 11.99 -9.84
C SER A 373 -18.51 10.87 -10.76
N ALA A 374 -19.25 9.77 -10.90
CA ALA A 374 -18.90 8.74 -11.87
C ALA A 374 -18.90 9.27 -13.31
N HIS A 375 -19.84 10.16 -13.64
CA HIS A 375 -19.94 10.80 -14.96
C HIS A 375 -18.70 11.63 -15.31
N GLN A 376 -18.13 12.33 -14.34
CA GLN A 376 -16.88 13.08 -14.53
C GLN A 376 -15.67 12.17 -14.73
N MET A 377 -15.60 11.06 -14.00
CA MET A 377 -14.56 10.05 -14.20
C MET A 377 -14.68 9.39 -15.58
N ILE A 378 -15.88 9.07 -16.05
CA ILE A 378 -16.12 8.58 -17.42
C ILE A 378 -15.72 9.62 -18.46
N THR A 379 -16.15 10.88 -18.29
CA THR A 379 -15.82 11.98 -19.22
C THR A 379 -14.31 12.12 -19.38
N LEU A 380 -13.56 12.08 -18.26
CA LEU A 380 -12.09 12.05 -18.26
C LEU A 380 -11.54 10.83 -19.01
N LEU A 381 -11.97 9.62 -18.65
CA LEU A 381 -11.48 8.37 -19.25
C LEU A 381 -11.72 8.32 -20.76
N MET A 382 -12.92 8.71 -21.20
CA MET A 382 -13.29 8.80 -22.61
C MET A 382 -12.47 9.84 -23.37
N ALA A 383 -12.20 10.99 -22.75
CA ALA A 383 -11.42 12.05 -23.38
C ALA A 383 -9.93 11.71 -23.50
N VAL A 384 -9.35 11.01 -22.52
CA VAL A 384 -7.97 10.50 -22.60
C VAL A 384 -7.87 9.34 -23.61
N TRP A 385 -8.81 8.39 -23.59
CA TRP A 385 -8.85 7.26 -24.53
C TRP A 385 -8.85 7.71 -26.00
N LYS A 386 -9.55 8.79 -26.32
CA LYS A 386 -9.62 9.38 -27.67
C LYS A 386 -8.34 10.13 -28.10
N ARG A 387 -7.37 10.36 -27.20
CA ARG A 387 -6.12 11.09 -27.49
C ARG A 387 -4.96 10.12 -27.72
N PHE A 388 -4.82 9.68 -28.98
CA PHE A 388 -3.80 8.70 -29.40
C PHE A 388 -2.38 8.91 -28.82
N PRO A 389 -1.81 10.14 -28.72
CA PRO A 389 -0.45 10.35 -28.22
C PRO A 389 -0.22 10.07 -26.72
N VAL A 390 -1.27 9.82 -25.93
CA VAL A 390 -1.14 9.51 -24.49
C VAL A 390 -2.00 8.32 -24.02
N ALA A 391 -2.89 7.82 -24.88
CA ALA A 391 -3.88 6.82 -24.50
C ALA A 391 -3.22 5.50 -24.09
N ALA A 392 -2.14 5.09 -24.77
CA ALA A 392 -1.43 3.85 -24.50
C ALA A 392 -0.73 3.89 -23.12
N GLU A 393 -0.08 5.00 -22.80
CA GLU A 393 0.67 5.26 -21.56
C GLU A 393 -0.28 5.38 -20.38
N PHE A 394 -1.40 6.08 -20.56
CA PHE A 394 -2.44 6.15 -19.54
C PHE A 394 -3.03 4.76 -19.25
N VAL A 395 -3.38 3.98 -20.28
CA VAL A 395 -3.96 2.63 -20.12
C VAL A 395 -2.95 1.59 -19.63
N SER A 396 -1.65 1.75 -19.92
CA SER A 396 -0.59 0.88 -19.40
C SER A 396 -0.31 1.14 -17.91
N SER A 397 -0.48 2.39 -17.45
CA SER A 397 -0.30 2.79 -16.05
C SER A 397 -1.30 2.14 -15.09
N LEU A 398 -2.51 1.79 -15.54
CA LEU A 398 -3.59 1.27 -14.69
C LEU A 398 -3.31 -0.17 -14.21
N GLY A 399 -3.73 -0.48 -12.98
CA GLY A 399 -3.59 -1.82 -12.40
C GLY A 399 -4.39 -2.87 -13.18
N ILE A 400 -3.76 -3.98 -13.52
CA ILE A 400 -4.35 -5.08 -14.27
C ILE A 400 -4.92 -6.10 -13.26
N ALA A 401 -6.22 -6.34 -13.33
CA ALA A 401 -6.90 -7.39 -12.56
C ALA A 401 -6.16 -8.73 -12.69
N ALA A 402 -6.00 -9.47 -11.59
CA ALA A 402 -5.24 -10.73 -11.53
C ALA A 402 -3.71 -10.65 -11.76
N ARG A 403 -3.13 -9.48 -12.03
CA ARG A 403 -1.74 -9.43 -12.55
C ARG A 403 -0.82 -8.44 -11.84
N ASP A 404 -1.20 -7.18 -11.68
CA ASP A 404 -0.27 -6.17 -11.15
C ASP A 404 -0.88 -5.03 -10.31
N GLY A 405 0.00 -4.26 -9.69
CA GLY A 405 -0.35 -3.15 -8.81
C GLY A 405 -1.34 -3.52 -7.69
N THR A 406 -2.17 -2.56 -7.31
CA THR A 406 -3.30 -2.75 -6.37
C THR A 406 -4.40 -3.70 -6.87
N MET A 407 -4.37 -4.10 -8.14
CA MET A 407 -5.33 -5.04 -8.75
C MET A 407 -4.84 -6.49 -8.79
N ARG A 408 -3.55 -6.74 -8.49
CA ARG A 408 -2.89 -8.06 -8.50
C ARG A 408 -3.63 -9.11 -7.67
N LEU A 409 -4.28 -8.70 -6.58
CA LEU A 409 -4.98 -9.60 -5.67
C LEU A 409 -6.50 -9.68 -5.92
N ARG A 410 -7.02 -8.92 -6.88
CA ARG A 410 -8.46 -8.72 -7.15
C ARG A 410 -8.90 -9.49 -8.38
N MET A 411 -10.16 -9.94 -8.39
CA MET A 411 -10.87 -10.53 -9.55
C MET A 411 -10.28 -11.78 -10.26
N GLU A 412 -9.26 -12.48 -9.75
CA GLU A 412 -8.75 -13.68 -10.45
C GLU A 412 -9.64 -14.94 -10.29
N GLY A 413 -9.74 -15.74 -11.35
CA GLY A 413 -10.79 -16.76 -11.48
C GLY A 413 -12.13 -16.18 -11.95
N THR A 414 -12.16 -14.90 -12.36
CA THR A 414 -13.28 -14.27 -13.08
C THR A 414 -12.80 -13.80 -14.45
N ASP A 415 -13.73 -13.51 -15.37
CA ASP A 415 -13.40 -13.02 -16.70
C ASP A 415 -12.66 -11.68 -16.74
N ALA A 416 -12.70 -10.90 -15.66
CA ALA A 416 -11.95 -9.65 -15.55
C ALA A 416 -10.43 -9.87 -15.47
N ALA A 417 -9.97 -11.07 -15.12
CA ALA A 417 -8.55 -11.40 -14.99
C ALA A 417 -7.77 -11.13 -16.29
N GLY A 418 -6.82 -10.19 -16.25
CA GLY A 418 -6.06 -9.73 -17.42
C GLY A 418 -6.82 -8.84 -18.41
N ARG A 419 -8.16 -8.83 -18.38
CA ARG A 419 -9.02 -8.02 -19.29
C ARG A 419 -9.42 -6.67 -18.72
N LEU A 420 -9.49 -6.53 -17.39
CA LEU A 420 -9.83 -5.29 -16.69
C LEU A 420 -8.56 -4.54 -16.24
N ARG A 421 -8.50 -3.25 -16.57
CA ARG A 421 -7.44 -2.31 -16.20
C ARG A 421 -8.04 -1.10 -15.50
N ALA A 422 -7.73 -0.91 -14.22
CA ALA A 422 -8.38 0.11 -13.41
C ALA A 422 -7.46 0.75 -12.37
N LYS A 423 -7.83 1.97 -11.96
CA LYS A 423 -7.34 2.58 -10.72
C LYS A 423 -8.31 2.25 -9.59
N THR A 424 -7.72 1.85 -8.45
CA THR A 424 -8.40 1.61 -7.19
C THR A 424 -8.36 2.85 -6.28
N GLY A 425 -9.38 3.00 -5.45
CA GLY A 425 -9.39 3.88 -4.29
C GLY A 425 -9.97 3.19 -3.06
N THR A 426 -9.34 3.41 -1.91
CA THR A 426 -9.84 2.97 -0.60
C THR A 426 -9.41 3.98 0.46
N LEU A 427 -10.35 4.47 1.26
CA LEU A 427 -10.12 5.15 2.55
C LEU A 427 -11.06 4.52 3.59
N ASP A 428 -11.17 5.07 4.79
CA ASP A 428 -12.31 4.70 5.64
C ASP A 428 -13.62 5.12 4.97
N LYS A 429 -14.61 4.21 5.00
CA LYS A 429 -15.94 4.34 4.35
C LYS A 429 -15.97 4.85 2.91
N VAL A 430 -14.86 4.74 2.17
CA VAL A 430 -14.77 5.09 0.75
C VAL A 430 -14.10 3.95 -0.02
N THR A 431 -14.72 3.51 -1.12
CA THR A 431 -14.03 2.70 -2.12
C THR A 431 -14.42 3.11 -3.53
N ALA A 432 -13.46 3.02 -4.45
CA ALA A 432 -13.62 3.42 -5.83
C ALA A 432 -12.88 2.46 -6.78
N LEU A 433 -13.42 2.27 -7.98
CA LEU A 433 -12.80 1.54 -9.07
C LEU A 433 -13.25 2.14 -10.40
N SER A 434 -12.31 2.67 -11.18
CA SER A 434 -12.58 3.29 -12.48
C SER A 434 -11.49 2.93 -13.49
N GLY A 435 -11.86 2.72 -14.74
CA GLY A 435 -10.93 2.33 -15.80
C GLY A 435 -11.64 1.68 -16.99
N PHE A 436 -11.00 0.66 -17.55
CA PHE A 436 -11.42 0.00 -18.79
C PHE A 436 -11.50 -1.52 -18.63
N VAL A 437 -12.38 -2.16 -19.39
CA VAL A 437 -12.50 -3.62 -19.44
C VAL A 437 -12.94 -4.08 -20.83
N GLN A 438 -12.34 -5.16 -21.32
CA GLN A 438 -12.84 -5.88 -22.48
C GLN A 438 -13.67 -7.09 -22.01
N SER A 439 -14.87 -7.25 -22.54
CA SER A 439 -15.74 -8.38 -22.21
C SER A 439 -15.38 -9.66 -22.98
N VAL A 440 -15.95 -10.79 -22.57
CA VAL A 440 -15.87 -12.07 -23.29
C VAL A 440 -16.52 -11.96 -24.67
N GLY A 441 -17.62 -11.21 -24.80
CA GLY A 441 -18.25 -10.87 -26.09
C GLY A 441 -17.42 -9.93 -26.97
N GLY A 442 -16.31 -9.40 -26.46
CA GLY A 442 -15.36 -8.55 -27.20
C GLY A 442 -15.62 -7.05 -27.10
N GLU A 443 -16.84 -6.64 -26.72
CA GLU A 443 -17.18 -5.22 -26.47
C GLU A 443 -16.29 -4.63 -25.36
N ARG A 444 -15.88 -3.38 -25.55
CA ARG A 444 -14.97 -2.67 -24.64
C ARG A 444 -15.73 -1.58 -23.89
N PHE A 445 -15.55 -1.50 -22.58
CA PHE A 445 -16.22 -0.53 -21.72
C PHE A 445 -15.22 0.37 -20.98
N ALA A 446 -15.55 1.67 -20.88
CA ALA A 446 -15.08 2.53 -19.81
C ALA A 446 -16.10 2.46 -18.67
N PHE A 447 -15.63 2.37 -17.42
CA PHE A 447 -16.49 2.28 -16.25
C PHE A 447 -15.96 3.11 -15.08
N SER A 448 -16.85 3.59 -14.23
CA SER A 448 -16.52 4.21 -12.96
C SER A 448 -17.54 3.82 -11.89
N VAL A 449 -17.03 3.36 -10.75
CA VAL A 449 -17.80 2.97 -9.57
C VAL A 449 -17.22 3.69 -8.37
N LEU A 450 -17.98 4.59 -7.76
CA LEU A 450 -17.62 5.30 -6.53
C LEU A 450 -18.65 4.91 -5.45
N VAL A 451 -18.18 4.42 -4.29
CA VAL A 451 -19.04 4.00 -3.17
C VAL A 451 -18.57 4.64 -1.86
N ASN A 452 -19.49 5.27 -1.14
CA ASN A 452 -19.23 5.95 0.14
C ASN A 452 -20.24 5.52 1.23
N ASP A 453 -19.94 5.89 2.47
CA ASP A 453 -20.90 6.06 3.57
C ASP A 453 -21.64 4.77 4.03
N TRP A 454 -21.01 3.60 3.93
CA TRP A 454 -21.63 2.33 4.33
C TRP A 454 -21.52 1.99 5.82
N SER A 455 -22.52 1.28 6.34
CA SER A 455 -22.45 0.63 7.67
C SER A 455 -21.66 -0.69 7.62
N GLY A 456 -21.00 -1.06 8.73
CA GLY A 456 -20.20 -2.29 8.79
C GLY A 456 -18.88 -2.25 8.01
N ARG A 457 -18.43 -3.41 7.51
CA ARG A 457 -17.07 -3.65 7.02
C ARG A 457 -16.86 -3.31 5.54
N SER A 458 -15.66 -2.84 5.22
CA SER A 458 -15.22 -2.50 3.87
C SER A 458 -15.09 -3.71 2.93
N GLY A 459 -14.63 -4.87 3.44
CA GLY A 459 -14.36 -6.06 2.61
C GLY A 459 -15.53 -6.47 1.71
N PRO A 460 -16.73 -6.74 2.25
CA PRO A 460 -17.92 -7.05 1.46
C PRO A 460 -18.33 -5.98 0.43
N VAL A 461 -18.06 -4.69 0.71
CA VAL A 461 -18.31 -3.58 -0.24
C VAL A 461 -17.32 -3.62 -1.39
N VAL A 462 -16.02 -3.73 -1.08
CA VAL A 462 -14.94 -3.88 -2.08
C VAL A 462 -15.15 -5.14 -2.93
N SER A 463 -15.56 -6.25 -2.32
CA SER A 463 -15.94 -7.50 -2.97
C SER A 463 -17.13 -7.32 -3.93
N SER A 464 -18.11 -6.48 -3.56
CA SER A 464 -19.23 -6.12 -4.44
C SER A 464 -18.79 -5.26 -5.62
N VAL A 465 -17.85 -4.32 -5.43
CA VAL A 465 -17.23 -3.57 -6.53
C VAL A 465 -16.41 -4.50 -7.45
N ASP A 466 -15.75 -5.52 -6.89
CA ASP A 466 -15.08 -6.56 -7.69
C ASP A 466 -16.06 -7.40 -8.51
N ARG A 467 -17.22 -7.78 -7.94
CA ARG A 467 -18.30 -8.45 -8.67
C ARG A 467 -18.81 -7.63 -9.85
N LEU A 468 -18.90 -6.31 -9.71
CA LEU A 468 -19.32 -5.42 -10.81
C LEU A 468 -18.31 -5.47 -11.97
N GLY A 469 -17.01 -5.37 -11.68
CA GLY A 469 -15.97 -5.54 -12.71
C GLY A 469 -15.98 -6.93 -13.37
N GLY A 470 -16.29 -7.98 -12.60
CA GLY A 470 -16.52 -9.33 -13.12
C GLY A 470 -17.73 -9.41 -14.07
N ILE A 471 -18.86 -8.81 -13.70
CA ILE A 471 -20.09 -8.74 -14.51
C ILE A 471 -19.85 -8.02 -15.85
N LEU A 472 -19.11 -6.90 -15.84
CA LEU A 472 -18.72 -6.19 -17.06
C LEU A 472 -17.84 -7.06 -17.97
N ALA A 473 -16.90 -7.81 -17.39
CA ALA A 473 -16.03 -8.70 -18.14
C ALA A 473 -16.75 -9.93 -18.70
N SER A 474 -17.78 -10.46 -18.00
CA SER A 474 -18.58 -11.60 -18.46
C SER A 474 -19.69 -11.24 -19.45
N ALA A 475 -19.83 -9.97 -19.86
CA ALA A 475 -20.82 -9.60 -20.87
C ALA A 475 -20.57 -10.36 -22.19
N GLY A 476 -21.63 -10.88 -22.80
CA GLY A 476 -21.55 -11.79 -23.97
C GLY A 476 -21.26 -13.26 -23.63
N ALA A 477 -21.10 -13.64 -22.36
CA ALA A 477 -21.12 -15.06 -21.95
C ALA A 477 -22.56 -15.61 -21.96
N SER A 478 -22.72 -16.94 -22.10
CA SER A 478 -24.05 -17.53 -22.15
C SER A 478 -24.77 -17.49 -20.79
N GLU A 479 -26.10 -17.39 -20.81
CA GLU A 479 -26.95 -17.34 -19.61
C GLU A 479 -26.69 -18.52 -18.65
N LYS A 480 -26.31 -19.68 -19.21
CA LYS A 480 -25.96 -20.91 -18.48
C LYS A 480 -24.63 -20.81 -17.72
N GLU A 481 -23.69 -20.03 -18.22
CA GLU A 481 -22.40 -19.76 -17.57
C GLU A 481 -22.55 -18.72 -16.45
N LEU A 482 -23.35 -17.66 -16.67
CA LEU A 482 -23.70 -16.68 -15.63
C LEU A 482 -24.40 -17.31 -14.42
N LEU A 483 -25.29 -18.28 -14.64
CA LEU A 483 -26.02 -18.98 -13.56
C LEU A 483 -25.14 -19.97 -12.79
N ALA A 484 -24.24 -20.69 -13.47
CA ALA A 484 -23.28 -21.60 -12.82
C ALA A 484 -22.30 -20.86 -11.87
N ALA A 485 -22.01 -19.59 -12.17
CA ALA A 485 -21.19 -18.72 -11.33
C ALA A 485 -21.84 -18.33 -9.98
N GLN A 486 -23.14 -18.59 -9.77
CA GLN A 486 -23.90 -18.01 -8.64
C GLN A 486 -24.50 -19.01 -7.63
N ALA A 487 -24.53 -20.31 -7.92
CA ALA A 487 -25.15 -21.31 -7.02
C ALA A 487 -24.24 -21.73 -5.84
N PRO A 488 -24.69 -21.73 -4.57
CA PRO A 488 -23.92 -22.33 -3.47
C PRO A 488 -23.75 -23.83 -3.69
N VAL A 489 -22.54 -24.35 -3.39
CA VAL A 489 -22.22 -25.79 -3.48
C VAL A 489 -21.92 -26.27 -2.07
N GLU A 490 -22.78 -27.12 -1.52
CA GLU A 490 -22.46 -27.90 -0.33
C GLU A 490 -21.54 -29.06 -0.75
N LEU A 491 -20.37 -29.15 -0.12
CA LEU A 491 -19.40 -30.21 -0.37
C LEU A 491 -19.77 -31.48 0.40
N SER A 492 -19.47 -32.66 -0.17
CA SER A 492 -19.55 -33.89 0.63
C SER A 492 -18.51 -33.88 1.76
N PRO A 493 -18.73 -34.60 2.88
CA PRO A 493 -17.77 -34.66 3.98
C PRO A 493 -16.36 -35.13 3.58
N ALA A 494 -16.26 -35.97 2.54
CA ALA A 494 -14.97 -36.43 2.01
C ALA A 494 -14.23 -35.32 1.25
N GLU A 495 -14.92 -34.56 0.40
CA GLU A 495 -14.35 -33.43 -0.34
C GLU A 495 -13.96 -32.27 0.58
N LEU A 496 -14.80 -31.97 1.58
CA LEU A 496 -14.53 -30.98 2.61
C LEU A 496 -13.21 -31.29 3.34
N ARG A 497 -13.03 -32.53 3.81
CA ARG A 497 -11.79 -32.99 4.45
C ARG A 497 -10.59 -32.87 3.51
N ALA A 498 -10.69 -33.39 2.29
CA ALA A 498 -9.59 -33.35 1.32
C ALA A 498 -9.11 -31.91 1.07
N ARG A 499 -10.05 -30.97 0.85
CA ARG A 499 -9.73 -29.55 0.64
C ARG A 499 -9.12 -28.91 1.88
N VAL A 500 -9.67 -29.14 3.09
CA VAL A 500 -9.10 -28.57 4.33
C VAL A 500 -7.69 -29.10 4.59
N VAL A 501 -7.41 -30.39 4.39
CA VAL A 501 -6.04 -30.93 4.47
C VAL A 501 -5.10 -30.24 3.48
N THR A 502 -5.51 -30.10 2.21
CA THR A 502 -4.74 -29.40 1.17
C THR A 502 -4.37 -27.98 1.59
N TYR A 503 -5.35 -27.15 1.95
CA TYR A 503 -5.06 -25.76 2.33
C TYR A 503 -4.30 -25.65 3.67
N ALA A 504 -4.57 -26.53 4.65
CA ALA A 504 -3.80 -26.57 5.89
C ALA A 504 -2.32 -26.92 5.67
N SER A 505 -2.00 -27.84 4.75
CA SER A 505 -0.62 -28.14 4.37
C SER A 505 0.09 -26.94 3.71
N MET A 506 -0.62 -26.18 2.86
CA MET A 506 -0.09 -24.94 2.27
C MET A 506 0.11 -23.86 3.34
N ALA A 507 -0.78 -23.79 4.32
CA ALA A 507 -0.68 -22.90 5.48
C ALA A 507 0.55 -23.20 6.35
N GLN A 508 0.89 -24.48 6.52
CA GLN A 508 2.11 -24.91 7.20
C GLN A 508 3.37 -24.59 6.38
N ALA A 509 3.32 -24.75 5.04
CA ALA A 509 4.45 -24.49 4.14
C ALA A 509 4.82 -23.00 4.01
N ARG A 510 3.85 -22.09 4.14
CA ARG A 510 4.03 -20.61 4.06
C ARG A 510 4.68 -20.11 2.75
N ASP A 511 4.65 -20.90 1.68
CA ASP A 511 5.35 -20.55 0.43
C ASP A 511 4.60 -19.44 -0.33
N LYS A 512 5.29 -18.30 -0.52
CA LYS A 512 4.82 -17.16 -1.32
C LYS A 512 4.47 -17.53 -2.77
N LYS A 513 5.02 -18.62 -3.33
CA LYS A 513 4.65 -19.14 -4.66
C LYS A 513 3.20 -19.60 -4.73
N ASN A 514 2.63 -20.09 -3.62
CA ASN A 514 1.25 -20.54 -3.55
C ASN A 514 0.23 -19.38 -3.57
N LEU A 515 0.67 -18.12 -3.43
CA LEU A 515 -0.24 -16.99 -3.27
C LEU A 515 -1.19 -16.75 -4.45
N ALA A 516 -0.77 -17.02 -5.69
CA ALA A 516 -1.68 -16.93 -6.85
C ALA A 516 -2.78 -17.99 -6.75
N PHE A 517 -2.39 -19.24 -6.48
CA PHE A 517 -3.32 -20.36 -6.28
C PHE A 517 -4.26 -20.13 -5.10
N LEU A 518 -3.74 -19.76 -3.92
CA LEU A 518 -4.54 -19.51 -2.71
C LEU A 518 -5.55 -18.38 -2.89
N ARG A 519 -5.19 -17.31 -3.61
CA ARG A 519 -6.15 -16.24 -3.93
C ARG A 519 -7.22 -16.72 -4.91
N SER A 520 -6.85 -17.52 -5.92
CA SER A 520 -7.81 -18.14 -6.84
C SER A 520 -8.79 -19.04 -6.09
N ALA A 521 -8.26 -19.95 -5.26
CA ALA A 521 -9.02 -20.83 -4.38
C ALA A 521 -10.00 -20.04 -3.50
N LEU A 522 -9.55 -18.97 -2.82
CA LEU A 522 -10.42 -18.22 -1.91
C LEU A 522 -11.62 -17.55 -2.61
N ARG A 523 -11.53 -17.31 -3.92
CA ARG A 523 -12.64 -16.78 -4.73
C ARG A 523 -13.52 -17.89 -5.33
N SER A 524 -12.95 -19.02 -5.73
CA SER A 524 -13.72 -20.16 -6.25
C SER A 524 -14.42 -20.99 -5.18
N GLU A 525 -13.84 -21.09 -3.98
CA GLU A 525 -14.40 -21.86 -2.87
C GLU A 525 -15.65 -21.17 -2.30
N ARG A 526 -16.76 -21.91 -2.27
CA ARG A 526 -18.06 -21.43 -1.77
C ARG A 526 -18.37 -21.93 -0.35
N ASP A 527 -17.79 -23.07 0.06
CA ASP A 527 -17.93 -23.61 1.41
C ASP A 527 -17.21 -22.72 2.44
N PRO A 528 -17.86 -22.30 3.55
CA PRO A 528 -17.29 -21.35 4.49
C PRO A 528 -16.15 -21.93 5.33
N VAL A 529 -16.13 -23.24 5.60
CA VAL A 529 -15.04 -23.90 6.34
C VAL A 529 -13.80 -23.97 5.44
N VAL A 530 -13.97 -24.34 4.17
CA VAL A 530 -12.87 -24.34 3.20
C VAL A 530 -12.35 -22.92 2.97
N ARG A 531 -13.22 -21.92 2.78
CA ARG A 531 -12.80 -20.51 2.63
C ARG A 531 -11.94 -20.03 3.80
N VAL A 532 -12.27 -20.40 5.04
CA VAL A 532 -11.44 -20.06 6.21
C VAL A 532 -10.09 -20.79 6.18
N ALA A 533 -10.04 -22.06 5.76
CA ALA A 533 -8.78 -22.79 5.60
C ALA A 533 -7.88 -22.20 4.50
N VAL A 534 -8.45 -21.78 3.36
CA VAL A 534 -7.71 -21.06 2.30
C VAL A 534 -7.22 -19.71 2.80
N ALA A 535 -8.06 -18.97 3.54
CA ALA A 535 -7.69 -17.67 4.06
C ALA A 535 -6.59 -17.77 5.12
N ASP A 536 -6.59 -18.78 6.00
CA ASP A 536 -5.49 -19.07 6.92
C ASP A 536 -4.18 -19.32 6.15
N ALA A 537 -4.23 -20.15 5.11
CA ALA A 537 -3.09 -20.40 4.23
C ALA A 537 -2.58 -19.14 3.53
N LEU A 538 -3.51 -18.27 3.10
CA LEU A 538 -3.21 -16.99 2.47
C LEU A 538 -2.50 -16.02 3.44
N VAL A 539 -3.00 -15.85 4.67
CA VAL A 539 -2.33 -14.97 5.67
C VAL A 539 -0.97 -15.52 6.05
N ARG A 540 -0.82 -16.84 6.22
CA ARG A 540 0.48 -17.42 6.59
C ARG A 540 1.53 -17.30 5.48
N SER A 541 1.10 -17.25 4.23
CA SER A 541 1.98 -17.08 3.06
C SER A 541 2.22 -15.60 2.72
N ASP A 542 1.32 -14.69 3.14
CA ASP A 542 1.42 -13.23 2.97
C ASP A 542 0.85 -12.51 4.22
N PRO A 543 1.62 -12.40 5.31
CA PRO A 543 1.14 -11.83 6.57
C PRO A 543 0.80 -10.34 6.49
N GLU A 544 1.36 -9.61 5.52
CA GLU A 544 1.16 -8.17 5.38
C GLU A 544 -0.15 -7.82 4.66
N GLN A 545 -0.56 -8.62 3.66
CA GLN A 545 -1.71 -8.31 2.82
C GLN A 545 -2.87 -9.30 2.99
N GLY A 546 -2.63 -10.50 3.53
CA GLY A 546 -3.64 -11.54 3.68
C GLY A 546 -4.69 -11.27 4.78
N GLY A 547 -4.35 -10.50 5.82
CA GLY A 547 -5.16 -10.38 7.05
C GLY A 547 -6.62 -9.99 6.82
N GLY A 548 -6.87 -9.05 5.91
CA GLY A 548 -8.24 -8.62 5.55
C GLY A 548 -9.10 -9.75 4.97
N ALA A 549 -8.50 -10.62 4.16
CA ALA A 549 -9.21 -11.75 3.54
C ALA A 549 -9.63 -12.81 4.57
N LEU A 550 -8.85 -13.00 5.64
CA LEU A 550 -9.21 -13.86 6.76
C LEU A 550 -10.31 -13.26 7.63
N LEU A 551 -10.22 -11.97 7.91
CA LEU A 551 -11.27 -11.23 8.62
C LEU A 551 -12.59 -11.25 7.83
N GLU A 552 -12.55 -11.24 6.49
CA GLU A 552 -13.74 -11.42 5.64
C GLU A 552 -14.26 -12.87 5.65
N ALA A 553 -13.38 -13.86 5.45
CA ALA A 553 -13.76 -15.28 5.40
C ALA A 553 -14.29 -15.81 6.74
N MET A 554 -13.83 -15.27 7.87
CA MET A 554 -14.22 -15.68 9.21
C MET A 554 -15.08 -14.62 9.91
N PRO A 555 -16.42 -14.63 9.74
CA PRO A 555 -17.32 -13.86 10.60
C PRO A 555 -17.24 -14.36 12.06
N PRO A 556 -17.63 -13.54 13.05
CA PRO A 556 -17.70 -13.93 14.46
C PRO A 556 -18.91 -14.87 14.72
N SER A 557 -18.86 -16.08 14.15
CA SER A 557 -19.92 -17.09 14.21
C SER A 557 -19.47 -18.32 15.00
N ALA A 558 -20.15 -18.59 16.11
CA ALA A 558 -19.91 -19.78 16.93
C ALA A 558 -20.20 -21.09 16.17
N GLU A 559 -21.17 -21.08 15.26
CA GLU A 559 -21.53 -22.26 14.45
C GLU A 559 -20.45 -22.60 13.42
N LEU A 560 -19.97 -21.60 12.67
CA LEU A 560 -18.88 -21.79 11.71
C LEU A 560 -17.61 -22.28 12.42
N PHE A 561 -17.33 -21.73 13.60
CA PHE A 561 -16.21 -22.17 14.41
C PHE A 561 -16.39 -23.60 14.93
N ALA A 562 -17.58 -23.99 15.39
CA ALA A 562 -17.86 -25.36 15.81
C ALA A 562 -17.62 -26.36 14.67
N LYS A 563 -17.97 -26.00 13.42
CA LYS A 563 -17.66 -26.80 12.22
C LYS A 563 -16.15 -26.86 11.94
N LEU A 564 -15.43 -25.73 11.98
CA LEU A 564 -13.97 -25.69 11.84
C LEU A 564 -13.25 -26.54 12.89
N ARG A 565 -13.69 -26.48 14.15
CA ARG A 565 -13.16 -27.27 15.26
C ARG A 565 -13.43 -28.76 15.09
N ALA A 566 -14.63 -29.15 14.68
CA ALA A 566 -14.97 -30.54 14.41
C ALA A 566 -14.08 -31.14 13.31
N VAL A 567 -13.90 -30.42 12.20
CA VAL A 567 -13.01 -30.82 11.09
C VAL A 567 -11.54 -30.86 11.54
N GLY A 568 -11.08 -29.88 12.32
CA GLY A 568 -9.73 -29.86 12.89
C GLY A 568 -9.45 -31.07 13.78
N ARG A 569 -10.41 -31.43 14.66
CA ARG A 569 -10.32 -32.60 15.54
C ARG A 569 -10.34 -33.93 14.78
N GLU A 570 -11.18 -34.07 13.75
CA GLU A 570 -11.22 -35.28 12.91
C GLU A 570 -9.89 -35.49 12.16
N LEU A 571 -9.25 -34.39 11.74
CA LEU A 571 -8.02 -34.42 10.93
C LEU A 571 -6.72 -34.29 11.74
N SER A 572 -6.80 -34.17 13.07
CA SER A 572 -5.66 -33.84 13.95
C SER A 572 -4.88 -32.59 13.53
N LEU A 573 -5.61 -31.57 13.03
CA LEU A 573 -5.05 -30.28 12.58
C LEU A 573 -5.36 -29.16 13.58
N PRO A 574 -4.44 -28.19 13.77
CA PRO A 574 -4.76 -26.95 14.48
C PRO A 574 -5.94 -26.25 13.82
N VAL A 575 -6.86 -25.71 14.62
CA VAL A 575 -8.05 -25.02 14.08
C VAL A 575 -7.60 -23.86 13.19
N PRO A 576 -8.00 -23.83 11.90
CA PRO A 576 -7.60 -22.75 10.99
C PRO A 576 -8.02 -21.37 11.51
N ALA A 577 -7.32 -20.33 11.05
CA ALA A 577 -7.51 -18.92 11.36
C ALA A 577 -7.17 -18.48 12.80
N VAL A 578 -7.20 -19.36 13.80
CA VAL A 578 -6.98 -18.98 15.20
C VAL A 578 -5.59 -18.37 15.41
N SER A 579 -4.54 -18.95 14.81
CA SER A 579 -3.19 -18.40 14.97
C SER A 579 -2.99 -17.05 14.28
N PRO A 580 -3.37 -16.83 13.00
CA PRO A 580 -3.24 -15.49 12.40
C PRO A 580 -4.19 -14.45 13.01
N LEU A 581 -5.36 -14.84 13.55
CA LEU A 581 -6.18 -13.94 14.38
C LEU A 581 -5.43 -13.47 15.62
N LEU A 582 -4.70 -14.37 16.30
CA LEU A 582 -3.88 -14.01 17.45
C LEU A 582 -2.69 -13.12 17.06
N ASP A 583 -2.09 -13.31 15.88
CA ASP A 583 -1.07 -12.38 15.35
C ASP A 583 -1.66 -10.97 15.15
N MET A 584 -2.81 -10.87 14.47
CA MET A 584 -3.49 -9.59 14.28
C MET A 584 -3.95 -8.95 15.61
N ALA A 585 -4.35 -9.74 16.60
CA ALA A 585 -4.71 -9.25 17.94
C ALA A 585 -3.48 -8.70 18.69
N VAL A 586 -2.31 -9.33 18.52
CA VAL A 586 -1.02 -8.82 19.02
C VAL A 586 -0.61 -7.52 18.31
N ASP A 587 -0.97 -7.33 17.03
CA ASP A 587 -0.82 -6.04 16.35
C ASP A 587 -1.95 -5.02 16.69
N GLY A 588 -2.85 -5.34 17.64
CA GLY A 588 -3.88 -4.42 18.17
C GLY A 588 -5.26 -4.51 17.50
N SER A 589 -5.51 -5.53 16.66
CA SER A 589 -6.78 -5.69 15.96
C SER A 589 -7.93 -6.07 16.89
N ALA A 590 -8.73 -5.08 17.29
CA ALA A 590 -10.00 -5.27 18.00
C ALA A 590 -10.97 -6.19 17.23
N GLU A 591 -10.93 -6.13 15.89
CA GLU A 591 -11.64 -7.05 15.01
C GLU A 591 -11.23 -8.52 15.22
N ALA A 592 -9.92 -8.79 15.31
CA ALA A 592 -9.44 -10.14 15.55
C ALA A 592 -9.78 -10.61 16.97
N LEU A 593 -9.64 -9.73 17.98
CA LEU A 593 -10.05 -10.00 19.36
C LEU A 593 -11.53 -10.38 19.48
N ALA A 594 -12.44 -9.63 18.83
CA ALA A 594 -13.86 -9.95 18.82
C ALA A 594 -14.16 -11.35 18.27
N ARG A 595 -13.40 -11.83 17.27
CA ARG A 595 -13.53 -13.21 16.74
C ARG A 595 -12.97 -14.24 17.73
N LEU A 596 -11.81 -13.97 18.33
CA LEU A 596 -11.17 -14.84 19.33
C LEU A 596 -12.03 -15.02 20.59
N PHE A 597 -12.74 -13.97 21.01
CA PHE A 597 -13.61 -14.00 22.18
C PHE A 597 -14.88 -14.84 21.99
N VAL A 598 -15.38 -14.98 20.76
CA VAL A 598 -16.41 -15.99 20.44
C VAL A 598 -15.90 -17.42 20.68
N LEU A 599 -14.58 -17.64 20.58
CA LEU A 599 -13.95 -18.96 20.75
C LEU A 599 -13.67 -19.28 22.22
N ALA A 600 -13.44 -18.26 23.06
CA ALA A 600 -12.98 -18.44 24.43
C ALA A 600 -13.91 -19.34 25.28
N PRO A 601 -15.26 -19.19 25.27
CA PRO A 601 -16.15 -20.10 25.98
C PRO A 601 -16.16 -21.54 25.42
N LEU A 602 -15.83 -21.72 24.14
CA LEU A 602 -15.82 -23.03 23.48
C LEU A 602 -14.55 -23.84 23.80
N ALA A 603 -13.46 -23.18 24.21
CA ALA A 603 -12.27 -23.85 24.72
C ALA A 603 -12.52 -24.48 26.10
N ARG A 604 -13.15 -23.73 27.02
CA ARG A 604 -13.34 -24.12 28.44
C ARG A 604 -14.69 -24.78 28.77
N GLY A 605 -15.59 -24.92 27.79
CA GLY A 605 -16.95 -25.42 28.01
C GLY A 605 -17.05 -26.95 28.19
N PRO A 606 -18.28 -27.51 28.30
CA PRO A 606 -18.52 -28.96 28.45
C PRO A 606 -18.04 -29.82 27.26
N GLN A 607 -17.65 -29.19 26.16
CA GLN A 607 -16.98 -29.80 25.00
C GLN A 607 -15.54 -29.28 24.91
N HIS A 608 -14.78 -29.51 25.98
CA HIS A 608 -13.39 -29.06 26.14
C HIS A 608 -12.51 -29.50 24.97
N ASP A 609 -11.59 -28.61 24.56
CA ASP A 609 -10.65 -28.82 23.47
C ASP A 609 -9.28 -28.31 23.93
N GLU A 610 -8.49 -29.22 24.50
CA GLU A 610 -7.18 -28.94 25.09
C GLU A 610 -6.18 -28.28 24.10
N PRO A 611 -6.02 -28.75 22.84
CA PRO A 611 -5.24 -28.03 21.84
C PRO A 611 -5.69 -26.58 21.58
N LEU A 612 -7.01 -26.34 21.54
CA LEU A 612 -7.56 -24.99 21.35
C LEU A 612 -7.35 -24.12 22.60
N GLU A 613 -7.54 -24.66 23.80
CA GLU A 613 -7.27 -23.97 25.06
C GLU A 613 -5.78 -23.58 25.16
N ALA A 614 -4.87 -24.49 24.86
CA ALA A 614 -3.43 -24.22 24.85
C ALA A 614 -3.04 -23.12 23.84
N LEU A 615 -3.65 -23.12 22.65
CA LEU A 615 -3.40 -22.10 21.62
C LEU A 615 -3.96 -20.72 22.02
N LEU A 616 -5.19 -20.67 22.53
CA LEU A 616 -5.85 -19.42 22.91
C LEU A 616 -5.28 -18.83 24.19
N SER A 617 -5.00 -19.64 25.22
CA SER A 617 -4.43 -19.16 26.48
C SER A 617 -3.07 -18.50 26.27
N LYS A 618 -2.13 -19.22 25.64
CA LYS A 618 -0.82 -18.70 25.23
C LYS A 618 -0.95 -17.45 24.35
N GLY A 619 -1.84 -17.49 23.36
CA GLY A 619 -2.08 -16.37 22.46
C GLY A 619 -2.61 -15.12 23.15
N LEU A 620 -3.57 -15.27 24.07
CA LEU A 620 -4.16 -14.16 24.82
C LEU A 620 -3.21 -13.63 25.89
N ALA A 621 -2.33 -14.45 26.47
CA ALA A 621 -1.22 -13.99 27.28
C ALA A 621 -0.21 -13.16 26.47
N ASP A 622 0.10 -13.58 25.24
CA ASP A 622 0.90 -12.81 24.30
C ASP A 622 0.25 -11.46 23.92
N VAL A 623 -1.08 -11.40 23.80
CA VAL A 623 -1.82 -10.12 23.64
C VAL A 623 -1.77 -9.30 24.93
N ALA A 624 -1.96 -9.91 26.11
CA ALA A 624 -1.94 -9.22 27.40
C ALA A 624 -0.57 -8.58 27.74
N ASP A 625 0.51 -9.06 27.13
CA ASP A 625 1.85 -8.47 27.20
C ASP A 625 2.10 -7.39 26.11
N ALA A 626 1.61 -7.58 24.88
CA ALA A 626 1.91 -6.67 23.76
C ALA A 626 0.88 -5.55 23.50
N SER A 627 -0.39 -5.82 23.79
CA SER A 627 -1.58 -5.02 23.48
C SER A 627 -2.59 -5.00 24.63
N PRO A 628 -2.17 -4.70 25.87
CA PRO A 628 -3.04 -4.78 27.05
C PRO A 628 -4.17 -3.75 26.99
N GLU A 629 -3.96 -2.57 26.41
CA GLU A 629 -4.99 -1.53 26.27
C GLU A 629 -6.06 -1.94 25.25
N GLU A 630 -5.65 -2.45 24.10
CA GLU A 630 -6.54 -2.96 23.06
C GLU A 630 -7.31 -4.20 23.56
N LEU A 631 -6.68 -5.06 24.37
CA LEU A 631 -7.32 -6.20 25.02
C LEU A 631 -8.41 -5.73 26.02
N VAL A 632 -8.09 -4.79 26.90
CA VAL A 632 -9.07 -4.22 27.86
C VAL A 632 -10.22 -3.52 27.13
N SER A 633 -9.94 -2.80 26.05
CA SER A 633 -10.97 -2.17 25.21
C SER A 633 -11.91 -3.21 24.59
N ALA A 634 -11.35 -4.27 23.99
CA ALA A 634 -12.13 -5.37 23.44
C ALA A 634 -12.95 -6.11 24.51
N LEU A 635 -12.39 -6.32 25.72
CA LEU A 635 -13.09 -6.98 26.83
C LEU A 635 -14.35 -6.19 27.26
N ARG A 636 -14.29 -4.86 27.26
CA ARG A 636 -15.45 -4.00 27.56
C ARG A 636 -16.52 -4.01 26.47
N ALA A 637 -16.11 -4.18 25.21
CA ALA A 637 -17.03 -4.26 24.07
C ALA A 637 -17.68 -5.66 23.91
N ALA A 638 -17.18 -6.68 24.61
CA ALA A 638 -17.59 -8.06 24.44
C ALA A 638 -18.71 -8.49 25.41
N PRO A 639 -19.57 -9.45 25.03
CA PRO A 639 -20.52 -10.08 25.94
C PRO A 639 -19.83 -10.65 27.19
N ALA A 640 -20.41 -10.45 28.36
CA ALA A 640 -19.77 -10.75 29.65
C ALA A 640 -19.19 -12.18 29.76
N VAL A 641 -19.89 -13.19 29.23
CA VAL A 641 -19.43 -14.60 29.20
C VAL A 641 -18.17 -14.78 28.35
N GLN A 642 -18.09 -14.10 27.20
CA GLN A 642 -16.92 -14.15 26.32
C GLN A 642 -15.73 -13.42 26.92
N ALA A 643 -15.96 -12.24 27.50
CA ALA A 643 -14.93 -11.47 28.18
C ALA A 643 -14.34 -12.22 29.39
N GLN A 644 -15.21 -12.83 30.21
CA GLN A 644 -14.81 -13.66 31.35
C GLN A 644 -13.93 -14.84 30.91
N ALA A 645 -14.37 -15.62 29.92
CA ALA A 645 -13.60 -16.76 29.42
C ALA A 645 -12.25 -16.33 28.80
N ALA A 646 -12.19 -15.17 28.14
CA ALA A 646 -10.94 -14.64 27.58
C ALA A 646 -9.94 -14.21 28.68
N VAL A 647 -10.41 -13.62 29.78
CA VAL A 647 -9.56 -13.29 30.94
C VAL A 647 -9.04 -14.54 31.63
N GLU A 648 -9.86 -15.58 31.76
CA GLU A 648 -9.44 -16.89 32.31
C GLU A 648 -8.34 -17.54 31.44
N LEU A 649 -8.52 -17.55 30.12
CA LEU A 649 -7.51 -18.05 29.19
C LEU A 649 -6.21 -17.23 29.25
N ALA A 650 -6.30 -15.90 29.32
CA ALA A 650 -5.13 -15.05 29.51
C ALA A 650 -4.40 -15.34 30.84
N ALA A 651 -5.13 -15.58 31.93
CA ALA A 651 -4.55 -15.98 33.22
C ALA A 651 -3.77 -17.31 33.11
N ILE A 652 -4.38 -18.33 32.50
CA ILE A 652 -3.76 -19.64 32.25
C ILE A 652 -2.47 -19.49 31.43
N GLY A 653 -2.52 -18.73 30.34
CA GLY A 653 -1.36 -18.52 29.47
C GLY A 653 -0.23 -17.74 30.14
N LEU A 654 -0.54 -16.77 31.01
CA LEU A 654 0.45 -16.03 31.79
C LEU A 654 1.15 -16.95 32.80
N ILE A 655 0.39 -17.80 33.51
CA ILE A 655 0.94 -18.80 34.45
C ILE A 655 1.83 -19.80 33.70
N ALA A 656 1.37 -20.32 32.56
CA ALA A 656 2.13 -21.26 31.73
C ALA A 656 3.41 -20.64 31.12
N ALA A 657 3.45 -19.31 30.96
CA ALA A 657 4.62 -18.55 30.54
C ALA A 657 5.50 -18.08 31.72
N GLU A 658 5.40 -18.74 32.88
CA GLU A 658 6.11 -18.43 34.14
C GLU A 658 5.98 -16.96 34.62
N SER A 659 4.93 -16.28 34.16
CA SER A 659 4.68 -14.86 34.44
C SER A 659 3.65 -14.72 35.56
N ASP A 660 3.91 -13.87 36.56
CA ASP A 660 2.97 -13.62 37.67
C ASP A 660 1.77 -12.78 37.17
N PRO A 661 0.56 -13.32 37.00
CA PRO A 661 -0.53 -12.60 36.32
C PRO A 661 -0.95 -11.34 37.09
N ALA A 662 -0.81 -11.34 38.42
CA ALA A 662 -1.06 -10.19 39.30
C ALA A 662 -0.13 -8.99 39.06
N ARG A 663 1.01 -9.21 38.39
CA ARG A 663 2.01 -8.20 37.97
C ARG A 663 2.01 -7.95 36.46
N SER A 664 1.12 -8.59 35.70
CA SER A 664 0.98 -8.35 34.26
C SER A 664 0.51 -6.93 33.98
N GLU A 665 0.84 -6.41 32.80
CA GLU A 665 0.41 -5.08 32.37
C GLU A 665 -1.12 -4.99 32.24
N LEU A 666 -1.77 -6.10 31.84
CA LEU A 666 -3.22 -6.27 31.92
C LEU A 666 -3.76 -6.06 33.35
N ALA A 667 -3.14 -6.67 34.36
CA ALA A 667 -3.54 -6.48 35.76
C ALA A 667 -3.29 -5.05 36.25
N ARG A 668 -2.24 -4.37 35.76
CA ARG A 668 -1.99 -2.93 36.04
C ARG A 668 -3.15 -2.07 35.51
N LEU A 669 -3.52 -2.22 34.25
CA LEU A 669 -4.64 -1.48 33.65
C LEU A 669 -5.98 -1.75 34.34
N LEU A 670 -6.23 -2.98 34.77
CA LEU A 670 -7.45 -3.33 35.52
C LEU A 670 -7.48 -2.69 36.93
N LYS A 671 -6.34 -2.57 37.61
CA LYS A 671 -6.19 -1.83 38.88
C LYS A 671 -6.38 -0.32 38.70
N GLU A 672 -6.11 0.20 37.51
CA GLU A 672 -6.27 1.61 37.16
C GLU A 672 -7.67 2.00 36.65
N ALA A 673 -8.56 1.04 36.39
CA ALA A 673 -9.93 1.30 35.96
C ALA A 673 -10.72 2.17 36.97
N ARG A 674 -11.49 3.13 36.48
CA ARG A 674 -12.31 4.08 37.26
C ARG A 674 -13.69 4.24 36.62
N GLY A 675 -14.65 4.83 37.34
CA GLY A 675 -15.99 5.10 36.83
C GLY A 675 -16.85 3.84 36.72
N ALA A 676 -17.80 3.84 35.77
CA ALA A 676 -18.79 2.76 35.61
C ALA A 676 -18.18 1.36 35.40
N ASP A 677 -17.00 1.28 34.79
CA ASP A 677 -16.33 0.02 34.45
C ASP A 677 -15.62 -0.64 35.66
N ALA A 678 -15.48 0.06 36.79
CA ALA A 678 -14.61 -0.37 37.89
C ALA A 678 -15.00 -1.71 38.52
N ALA A 679 -16.29 -2.00 38.68
CA ALA A 679 -16.77 -3.27 39.24
C ALA A 679 -16.48 -4.47 38.32
N GLN A 680 -16.61 -4.27 37.00
CA GLN A 680 -16.28 -5.31 36.03
C GLN A 680 -14.77 -5.55 35.95
N ALA A 681 -13.96 -4.48 35.99
CA ALA A 681 -12.52 -4.58 36.02
C ALA A 681 -11.99 -5.27 37.30
N GLN A 682 -12.60 -5.01 38.47
CA GLN A 682 -12.30 -5.74 39.71
C GLN A 682 -12.64 -7.23 39.60
N THR A 683 -13.75 -7.57 38.93
CA THR A 683 -14.15 -8.96 38.69
C THR A 683 -13.11 -9.70 37.85
N TRP A 684 -12.63 -9.10 36.76
CA TRP A 684 -11.57 -9.66 35.92
C TRP A 684 -10.21 -9.71 36.63
N LEU A 685 -9.89 -8.70 37.46
CA LEU A 685 -8.68 -8.71 38.27
C LEU A 685 -8.69 -9.89 39.27
N ALA A 686 -9.81 -10.14 39.94
CA ALA A 686 -10.00 -11.27 40.85
C ALA A 686 -10.05 -12.66 40.16
N VAL A 687 -9.95 -12.70 38.82
CA VAL A 687 -9.70 -13.91 38.03
C VAL A 687 -8.20 -14.07 37.80
N LEU A 688 -7.51 -13.02 37.34
CA LEU A 688 -6.05 -13.01 37.13
C LEU A 688 -5.28 -13.30 38.42
N GLU A 689 -5.69 -12.72 39.55
CA GLU A 689 -5.03 -12.90 40.85
C GLU A 689 -5.35 -14.25 41.51
N ARG A 690 -6.29 -15.03 40.94
CA ARG A 690 -6.71 -16.32 41.48
C ARG A 690 -5.76 -17.44 41.04
N ARG A 691 -4.58 -17.50 41.68
CA ARG A 691 -3.73 -18.70 41.63
C ARG A 691 -4.57 -19.92 42.01
N GLU A 692 -4.47 -20.99 41.22
CA GLU A 692 -5.06 -22.27 41.60
C GLU A 692 -4.51 -22.68 42.98
N ARG A 693 -5.40 -22.79 43.96
CA ARG A 693 -5.08 -23.56 45.16
C ARG A 693 -4.96 -25.01 44.70
N ALA A 694 -3.72 -25.50 44.64
CA ALA A 694 -3.49 -26.94 44.66
C ALA A 694 -4.31 -27.54 45.82
N PRO A 695 -5.03 -28.66 45.62
CA PRO A 695 -5.81 -29.27 46.68
C PRO A 695 -4.88 -29.61 47.84
N ALA A 696 -5.21 -29.13 49.03
CA ALA A 696 -4.43 -29.43 50.22
C ALA A 696 -4.47 -30.94 50.47
N ALA A 697 -3.31 -31.58 50.45
CA ALA A 697 -3.19 -32.95 50.92
C ALA A 697 -3.49 -32.97 52.42
N GLY A 698 -4.49 -33.76 52.83
CA GLY A 698 -4.87 -33.91 54.24
C GLY A 698 -6.30 -33.45 54.55
N ALA A 699 -7.27 -34.29 54.18
CA ALA A 699 -8.53 -34.41 54.92
C ALA A 699 -8.72 -35.90 55.23
N GLU A 700 -8.81 -36.23 56.51
CA GLU A 700 -8.75 -37.60 57.02
C GLU A 700 -10.02 -38.39 56.68
N VAL A 701 -9.87 -39.69 56.40
CA VAL A 701 -10.97 -40.66 56.46
C VAL A 701 -10.51 -41.83 57.34
N ALA A 702 -11.42 -42.29 58.20
CA ALA A 702 -11.11 -43.11 59.36
C ALA A 702 -10.80 -44.60 59.09
N GLN A 703 -10.34 -45.25 60.15
CA GLN A 703 -9.69 -46.56 60.21
C GLN A 703 -10.55 -47.78 59.79
N GLY A 704 -9.87 -48.80 59.26
CA GLY A 704 -10.29 -50.21 59.20
C GLY A 704 -9.03 -51.11 59.10
N PRO A 705 -8.92 -52.25 59.81
CA PRO A 705 -7.62 -52.66 60.36
C PRO A 705 -6.83 -53.72 59.57
N HIS A 706 -5.49 -53.60 59.71
CA HIS A 706 -4.46 -54.64 59.76
C HIS A 706 -4.65 -55.99 59.03
N GLU A 707 -3.73 -56.24 58.10
CA GLU A 707 -2.87 -57.44 58.15
C GLU A 707 -1.48 -57.12 57.58
N GLY A 708 -0.42 -57.67 58.18
CA GLY A 708 0.95 -57.64 57.65
C GLY A 708 1.35 -59.02 57.08
N PRO A 709 2.65 -59.35 56.88
CA PRO A 709 3.83 -58.63 57.36
C PRO A 709 5.04 -58.57 56.38
N GLN A 710 6.21 -58.27 56.94
CA GLN A 710 7.58 -58.56 56.47
C GLN A 710 8.32 -57.55 55.57
N LYS A 711 9.01 -56.64 56.28
CA LYS A 711 10.35 -56.13 55.94
C LYS A 711 11.35 -57.28 55.65
N VAL A 712 12.23 -57.08 54.67
CA VAL A 712 13.72 -57.12 54.77
C VAL A 712 14.24 -56.29 53.57
N GLY A 713 15.28 -55.46 53.62
CA GLY A 713 16.16 -55.02 54.70
C GLY A 713 17.09 -53.90 54.17
N ALA A 714 17.74 -53.16 55.07
CA ALA A 714 18.58 -52.01 54.72
C ALA A 714 19.98 -52.44 54.22
N SER A 715 20.69 -51.56 53.49
CA SER A 715 21.75 -50.75 54.10
C SER A 715 22.48 -49.85 53.09
N GLU A 716 22.87 -48.68 53.58
CA GLU A 716 23.64 -47.62 52.90
C GLU A 716 25.11 -48.01 52.64
N SER A 717 25.77 -47.35 51.67
CA SER A 717 26.97 -46.51 51.93
C SER A 717 27.57 -45.85 50.67
N GLN A 718 28.02 -44.61 50.84
CA GLN A 718 28.94 -43.83 50.00
C GLN A 718 30.25 -43.60 50.83
N PRO A 719 31.32 -42.88 50.38
CA PRO A 719 31.89 -42.62 49.04
C PRO A 719 33.46 -42.78 48.96
N ALA A 720 34.03 -42.46 47.77
CA ALA A 720 35.32 -41.73 47.52
C ALA A 720 36.69 -42.44 47.27
N ALA A 721 37.35 -41.98 46.17
CA ALA A 721 38.81 -41.80 45.92
C ALA A 721 39.76 -43.05 45.82
N ALA A 722 40.83 -43.09 44.99
CA ALA A 722 41.38 -42.18 43.96
C ALA A 722 42.38 -42.87 42.96
N ALA A 723 42.67 -42.19 41.83
CA ALA A 723 43.88 -42.19 40.97
C ALA A 723 44.33 -43.43 40.13
N GLY A 724 44.65 -43.22 38.84
CA GLY A 724 45.41 -44.16 37.98
C GLY A 724 45.38 -43.90 36.46
N ALA A 725 46.54 -43.57 35.87
CA ALA A 725 46.82 -43.15 34.47
C ALA A 725 46.32 -44.00 33.26
N GLY A 726 46.26 -43.37 32.06
CA GLY A 726 46.34 -44.08 30.76
C GLY A 726 45.73 -43.40 29.50
N ALA A 727 46.57 -42.89 28.59
CA ALA A 727 46.27 -42.67 27.15
C ALA A 727 46.95 -43.82 26.33
N PRO A 728 46.85 -44.02 24.97
CA PRO A 728 46.71 -43.08 23.83
C PRO A 728 45.75 -43.66 22.71
N PRO A 729 45.85 -43.50 21.35
CA PRO A 729 46.77 -42.73 20.47
C PRO A 729 46.12 -41.92 19.30
N SER A 730 46.96 -41.40 18.39
CA SER A 730 46.64 -40.39 17.37
C SER A 730 47.43 -40.48 16.04
N GLY A 731 46.89 -39.91 14.96
CA GLY A 731 47.58 -39.50 13.71
C GLY A 731 47.70 -40.55 12.58
N PRO A 732 48.09 -40.16 11.33
CA PRO A 732 48.30 -38.81 10.72
C PRO A 732 47.09 -38.39 9.83
N GLY A 733 47.09 -37.45 8.85
CA GLY A 733 48.08 -36.54 8.25
C GLY A 733 47.49 -35.64 7.11
N LEU A 734 48.31 -34.85 6.40
CA LEU A 734 47.99 -34.04 5.20
C LEU A 734 49.16 -34.08 4.17
N PRO A 735 48.95 -33.73 2.88
CA PRO A 735 49.33 -32.39 2.39
C PRO A 735 48.45 -31.78 1.26
N HIS A 736 48.59 -30.45 1.03
CA HIS A 736 48.03 -29.68 -0.10
C HIS A 736 48.87 -29.81 -1.39
N PRO A 737 48.34 -29.37 -2.56
CA PRO A 737 48.86 -28.14 -3.19
C PRO A 737 47.82 -27.23 -3.89
N ALA A 738 48.33 -26.21 -4.59
CA ALA A 738 47.71 -24.95 -5.01
C ALA A 738 46.72 -24.95 -6.22
N THR A 739 46.11 -23.77 -6.40
CA THR A 739 45.27 -23.22 -7.49
C THR A 739 45.95 -23.13 -8.88
N PRO A 740 45.27 -22.64 -9.96
CA PRO A 740 43.83 -22.59 -10.30
C PRO A 740 43.52 -23.17 -11.72
N ILE A 741 42.24 -23.40 -12.06
CA ILE A 741 41.80 -23.55 -13.48
C ILE A 741 40.57 -22.69 -13.78
N THR A 742 40.60 -22.07 -14.96
CA THR A 742 39.66 -21.09 -15.52
C THR A 742 38.34 -21.68 -16.04
N ALA A 743 37.31 -20.84 -16.11
CA ALA A 743 36.03 -21.16 -16.74
C ALA A 743 36.15 -21.42 -18.25
N THR A 744 35.28 -22.27 -18.79
CA THR A 744 34.98 -22.30 -20.23
C THR A 744 33.51 -22.63 -20.48
N THR A 745 32.93 -21.81 -21.35
CA THR A 745 31.56 -21.72 -21.85
C THR A 745 30.86 -23.04 -22.20
N LEU A 746 29.55 -23.10 -21.92
CA LEU A 746 28.58 -23.86 -22.72
C LEU A 746 27.42 -22.94 -23.12
N SER A 747 27.15 -22.89 -24.43
CA SER A 747 25.97 -22.26 -25.04
C SER A 747 25.21 -23.32 -25.85
N PRO A 748 23.89 -23.14 -26.09
CA PRO A 748 23.02 -24.25 -26.44
C PRO A 748 23.02 -24.60 -27.93
N VAL A 749 22.72 -25.88 -28.22
CA VAL A 749 22.50 -26.38 -29.58
C VAL A 749 21.07 -26.07 -30.02
N ALA A 750 20.94 -25.30 -31.11
CA ALA A 750 19.71 -25.23 -31.89
C ALA A 750 19.75 -26.27 -33.02
N SER A 751 18.61 -26.90 -33.32
CA SER A 751 18.44 -27.79 -34.48
C SER A 751 17.69 -27.07 -35.59
N ALA A 752 18.13 -27.23 -36.84
CA ALA A 752 17.53 -26.62 -38.01
C ALA A 752 17.48 -27.59 -39.20
N ALA A 753 16.37 -27.55 -39.94
CA ALA A 753 16.20 -28.06 -41.30
C ALA A 753 15.17 -27.13 -41.98
N ALA A 754 15.55 -26.30 -42.94
CA ALA A 754 15.63 -26.59 -44.38
C ALA A 754 14.23 -26.58 -45.07
N ALA A 755 13.99 -25.93 -46.22
CA ALA A 755 14.90 -25.24 -47.14
C ALA A 755 14.25 -24.09 -47.96
N ALA A 756 15.14 -23.24 -48.50
CA ALA A 756 15.07 -22.27 -49.61
C ALA A 756 13.79 -22.04 -50.46
N LEU A 757 13.55 -20.76 -50.78
CA LEU A 757 13.41 -20.22 -52.16
C LEU A 757 13.59 -18.68 -52.15
N SER A 758 13.89 -18.07 -53.31
CA SER A 758 14.21 -16.63 -53.51
C SER A 758 14.15 -16.30 -55.01
N PRO A 759 14.29 -15.03 -55.46
CA PRO A 759 13.76 -13.75 -54.96
C PRO A 759 13.07 -12.92 -56.09
N ALA A 760 12.47 -11.75 -55.80
CA ALA A 760 12.15 -10.75 -56.83
C ALA A 760 12.11 -9.31 -56.29
N GLN A 761 12.57 -8.36 -57.10
CA GLN A 761 12.61 -6.91 -56.83
C GLN A 761 11.39 -6.20 -57.43
N ALA A 762 10.96 -5.07 -56.85
CA ALA A 762 10.49 -3.87 -57.55
C ALA A 762 10.32 -2.70 -56.56
N ALA A 763 10.31 -1.46 -57.04
CA ALA A 763 10.34 -0.26 -56.20
C ALA A 763 9.46 0.88 -56.77
N VAL A 764 9.48 2.02 -56.05
CA VAL A 764 9.12 3.40 -56.48
C VAL A 764 7.69 3.91 -56.23
N ASN A 765 7.63 4.92 -55.35
CA ASN A 765 6.82 6.15 -55.28
C ASN A 765 5.64 6.35 -56.26
N ALA A 766 4.52 6.92 -55.79
CA ALA A 766 4.31 8.40 -55.77
C ALA A 766 2.87 8.85 -55.36
N SER A 767 2.82 9.96 -54.61
CA SER A 767 1.79 11.03 -54.52
C SER A 767 0.34 10.83 -55.04
N TYR A 768 -0.66 11.28 -54.26
CA TYR A 768 -1.72 12.21 -54.71
C TYR A 768 -2.52 12.79 -53.52
N GLY A 769 -3.08 13.98 -53.71
CA GLY A 769 -4.22 14.58 -52.98
C GLY A 769 -4.89 15.61 -53.91
N PRO A 770 -5.86 16.43 -53.47
CA PRO A 770 -6.64 16.41 -52.23
C PRO A 770 -8.18 16.32 -52.49
N ALA A 771 -8.99 16.16 -51.43
CA ALA A 771 -10.41 16.55 -51.42
C ALA A 771 -10.89 16.79 -49.97
N GLU A 772 -11.41 17.98 -49.70
CA GLU A 772 -12.10 18.37 -48.45
C GLU A 772 -13.65 18.29 -48.67
N PRO A 773 -14.52 18.23 -47.64
CA PRO A 773 -14.74 19.41 -46.78
C PRO A 773 -15.13 19.18 -45.29
N ASP A 774 -14.97 20.28 -44.54
CA ASP A 774 -15.77 20.76 -43.40
C ASP A 774 -15.93 19.93 -42.11
N TRP A 775 -15.12 20.27 -41.10
CA TRP A 775 -15.58 20.40 -39.70
C TRP A 775 -14.80 21.51 -38.96
N PRO A 776 -15.43 22.38 -38.15
CA PRO A 776 -14.74 23.50 -37.53
C PRO A 776 -13.78 23.05 -36.42
N VAL A 777 -12.48 23.26 -36.63
CA VAL A 777 -11.44 23.08 -35.61
C VAL A 777 -11.18 24.39 -34.88
N THR A 778 -11.55 24.45 -33.60
CA THR A 778 -11.12 25.53 -32.71
C THR A 778 -9.63 25.38 -32.39
N VAL A 779 -8.78 26.08 -33.15
CA VAL A 779 -7.32 26.05 -32.94
C VAL A 779 -6.96 26.87 -31.70
N ILE A 780 -6.50 26.18 -30.65
CA ILE A 780 -5.74 26.80 -29.56
C ILE A 780 -4.26 26.77 -29.98
N PRO A 781 -3.56 27.92 -30.10
CA PRO A 781 -2.17 27.94 -30.54
C PRO A 781 -1.22 27.34 -29.48
N ASN A 782 -0.41 26.38 -29.89
CA ASN A 782 0.64 25.73 -29.09
C ASN A 782 2.02 26.37 -29.39
N PRO A 783 2.65 27.10 -28.44
CA PRO A 783 3.89 27.82 -28.69
C PRO A 783 5.12 27.13 -28.07
N ALA A 784 5.61 26.03 -28.68
CA ALA A 784 6.74 25.27 -28.12
C ALA A 784 7.73 24.63 -29.13
N TRP A 785 7.95 25.21 -30.31
CA TRP A 785 9.05 24.78 -31.20
C TRP A 785 9.72 25.93 -31.97
N LEU A 786 10.91 26.35 -31.52
CA LEU A 786 11.91 27.04 -32.33
C LEU A 786 13.32 26.56 -31.92
N PRO A 787 14.14 26.01 -32.83
CA PRO A 787 15.51 25.59 -32.52
C PRO A 787 16.47 26.78 -32.39
N PRO A 788 17.57 26.66 -31.65
CA PRO A 788 18.47 27.78 -31.35
C PRO A 788 19.25 28.22 -32.60
N ARG A 789 19.15 29.51 -32.94
CA ARG A 789 20.08 30.15 -33.88
C ARG A 789 21.28 30.71 -33.13
N ALA A 790 22.48 30.32 -33.57
CA ALA A 790 23.73 30.93 -33.14
C ALA A 790 23.78 32.40 -33.58
N ASN A 791 24.39 33.26 -32.75
CA ASN A 791 24.76 34.62 -33.13
C ASN A 791 26.18 34.96 -32.64
N GLY A 792 27.08 35.16 -33.60
CA GLY A 792 28.25 36.04 -33.43
C GLY A 792 27.84 37.51 -33.67
N PRO A 793 28.71 38.48 -33.33
CA PRO A 793 28.26 39.83 -32.98
C PRO A 793 28.42 40.87 -34.10
N THR A 794 27.59 41.92 -34.05
CA THR A 794 27.89 43.24 -34.63
C THR A 794 27.28 44.37 -33.81
N SER A 795 27.83 45.57 -33.96
CA SER A 795 27.71 46.71 -33.05
C SER A 795 26.90 47.90 -33.59
N SER A 796 26.63 48.86 -32.69
CA SER A 796 26.62 50.33 -32.92
C SER A 796 25.62 50.97 -33.92
N GLY A 797 24.82 51.93 -33.43
CA GLY A 797 24.27 53.03 -34.24
C GLY A 797 22.88 53.54 -33.82
N PRO A 798 22.71 54.78 -33.34
CA PRO A 798 21.41 55.33 -32.90
C PRO A 798 20.84 56.44 -33.82
N ALA A 799 19.53 56.71 -33.78
CA ALA A 799 18.97 58.06 -34.00
C ALA A 799 17.44 58.21 -33.71
N ALA A 800 17.10 59.40 -33.18
CA ALA A 800 15.90 60.21 -33.45
C ALA A 800 14.46 59.76 -33.06
N ALA A 801 13.93 60.45 -32.03
CA ALA A 801 12.53 60.88 -31.89
C ALA A 801 12.28 62.15 -32.78
N PRO A 802 11.13 62.91 -32.79
CA PRO A 802 10.09 62.98 -31.74
C PRO A 802 8.61 63.29 -32.15
N ALA A 803 7.79 63.44 -31.09
CA ALA A 803 6.68 64.40 -30.91
C ALA A 803 5.22 64.02 -31.27
N GLY A 804 4.36 64.13 -30.24
CA GLY A 804 2.89 64.19 -30.31
C GLY A 804 2.31 64.42 -28.90
N ARG A 805 1.85 65.65 -28.59
CA ARG A 805 1.37 66.07 -27.25
C ARG A 805 -0.16 66.00 -27.13
N ALA A 806 -0.69 65.63 -25.96
CA ALA A 806 -1.68 66.41 -25.17
C ALA A 806 -2.08 65.68 -23.85
N ALA A 807 -2.56 66.42 -22.86
CA ALA A 807 -2.98 65.97 -21.51
C ALA A 807 -4.16 66.88 -21.03
N PRO A 808 -4.60 66.98 -19.75
CA PRO A 808 -4.46 66.14 -18.53
C PRO A 808 -5.82 65.97 -17.76
N ALA A 809 -5.77 65.76 -16.42
CA ALA A 809 -6.84 65.90 -15.38
C ALA A 809 -7.76 64.68 -15.13
N THR A 810 -8.20 64.32 -13.91
CA THR A 810 -7.99 64.87 -12.53
C THR A 810 -8.30 63.80 -11.46
N GLN A 811 -7.75 63.91 -10.24
CA GLN A 811 -8.23 63.16 -9.05
C GLN A 811 -9.57 63.71 -8.53
N PRO A 812 -10.30 62.95 -7.67
CA PRO A 812 -10.24 63.33 -6.24
C PRO A 812 -10.30 62.18 -5.21
N GLN A 813 -9.75 62.48 -4.02
CA GLN A 813 -10.13 61.99 -2.69
C GLN A 813 -10.25 63.25 -1.78
N PRO A 814 -10.68 63.21 -0.50
CA PRO A 814 -11.18 62.10 0.34
C PRO A 814 -12.53 62.43 1.06
N GLN A 815 -13.05 61.52 1.89
CA GLN A 815 -13.65 61.89 3.18
C GLN A 815 -13.71 60.73 4.19
N GLN A 816 -13.65 61.05 5.49
CA GLN A 816 -13.54 60.12 6.62
C GLN A 816 -14.90 59.90 7.33
N ALA A 817 -15.03 58.78 8.05
CA ALA A 817 -15.80 58.72 9.29
C ALA A 817 -15.20 57.69 10.27
N CYS A 818 -14.96 58.12 11.51
CA CYS A 818 -14.74 57.24 12.69
C CYS A 818 -16.11 56.64 13.12
N SER A 819 -16.27 55.69 14.06
CA SER A 819 -15.46 55.30 15.24
C SER A 819 -15.81 53.84 15.60
N ALA A 820 -14.86 52.97 15.97
CA ALA A 820 -14.48 52.64 17.34
C ALA A 820 -15.59 52.04 18.24
N GLU A 821 -15.45 50.75 18.59
CA GLU A 821 -15.44 50.31 19.99
C GLU A 821 -14.72 48.95 20.16
N VAL A 822 -14.00 48.80 21.26
CA VAL A 822 -13.21 47.60 21.61
C VAL A 822 -13.45 47.28 23.08
N SER A 823 -13.42 45.99 23.42
CA SER A 823 -13.30 45.39 24.78
C SER A 823 -14.58 44.87 25.42
N ARG A 824 -14.71 43.53 25.53
CA ARG A 824 -14.37 42.79 26.77
C ARG A 824 -14.52 41.27 26.58
N CYS A 825 -13.57 40.54 27.16
CA CYS A 825 -13.58 39.08 27.31
C CYS A 825 -14.52 38.68 28.49
N PRO A 826 -14.95 37.41 28.62
CA PRO A 826 -14.02 36.42 29.18
C PRO A 826 -14.08 35.01 28.55
N SER A 827 -13.02 34.26 28.86
CA SER A 827 -12.86 32.83 28.61
C SER A 827 -13.93 31.95 29.25
N LEU A 828 -14.26 30.84 28.60
CA LEU A 828 -14.62 29.59 29.28
C LEU A 828 -14.09 28.38 28.49
N ARG A 829 -13.60 27.39 29.22
CA ARG A 829 -13.18 26.08 28.69
C ARG A 829 -14.39 25.13 28.60
N ASP A 830 -14.12 23.97 28.02
CA ASP A 830 -14.84 22.71 28.20
C ASP A 830 -16.23 22.55 27.53
N SER A 831 -16.22 21.90 26.36
CA SER A 831 -17.05 20.70 26.14
C SER A 831 -16.54 19.89 24.93
N ARG A 832 -16.11 18.64 25.17
CA ARG A 832 -16.24 17.55 24.19
C ARG A 832 -17.70 17.06 24.25
N PRO A 833 -18.26 16.49 23.16
CA PRO A 833 -18.09 15.06 22.85
C PRO A 833 -17.49 14.86 21.44
N GLY A 834 -17.04 13.68 21.01
CA GLY A 834 -17.29 12.33 21.55
C GLY A 834 -18.28 11.58 20.65
N GLY A 835 -17.75 10.90 19.63
CA GLY A 835 -18.49 10.16 18.60
C GLY A 835 -17.51 9.66 17.55
#